data_AF-A0A5N5GWK5-F1
#
_entry.id   AF-A0A5N5GWK5-F1
#
_cell.length_a   1.000
_cell.length_b   1.000
_cell.length_c   1.000
_cell.angle_alpha   90.00
_cell.angle_beta   90.00
_cell.angle_gamma   90.00
#
_symmetry.space_group_name_H-M   'P 1'
#
loop_
_entity.id
_entity.type
_entity.pdbx_description
1 polymer ?
#
loop_
_entity_poly.entity_id
_entity_poly.type
_entity_poly.pdbx_seq_one_letter_code
_entity_poly.pdbx_strand_id
1 'polypeptide(L)'
;MEVEKGTNLSDIENDLDEEPGEVIESAPPLEVSEERELGSSGIKKELLQRGYGYDAPEFGDEATVHYVGTLLDGTKIESTRDGDDPLTIKVGEGRVVKGLDYAVVTMKKGEIALFTLPAELGYDNAAVRFEVELISWIRVVDLSRDGGIVKKIVEKGERNELPSDLDEVLVKYRAALADGTVVAETPEEGIEFYVKDGHFCPAFPKAIKTMKRGEKAKLIVQPRYAFGEEGRDANEGFTSIPPSSVLNIDTELVSFKPVIDITGDAKVLKKILKEGEGAWTANEGASVTVSYIARLEDGTVFDKKGVDGEQPLEFITDEEQVIAGLDRAVATMKKGELAILTIHPDFGFGSVEVRRDLAVVPPCSNVFFEVEMLDFIREKAPWEMSNQERLEAAGKKKEEGNLLFKKGKHQQAGKKYDKAADYVSEDGNFGDDESKLARPLRMLCWLNGAACSLKLNDFQEAIKLCSKVLDIEFHNVKALYRRAQAYMEIADLVLAELDIKKALEVDPHNREVKLIEKNLKRLQVESDKRDAKLYTNIFGRATKDFLLLAVVCSCFYFCFYSHLFQMFAHRCFQSLTHSWLNFFPDSRDLFLLNLKPGTNLTLYVGVGEEEEVQLFYYFVKTERKPEEAPLMLWLTGGPGCSSLTALLYEMGPLNFNIEQYNRSLPTLTLNPYAWTKVSSIIFVDSPVGTGFSYARSSFASQPSDSEQVGHALQFLRKWLVDHPEFMSNPFFVGGESYSGIPVPVLAQLISDGNQEGVIPAINLQGYILGNPLTVPQDERNSQITFAHGMGLIPDDLFESLERSCGGEYQTIDPRNAECLKHKQAYHACISQINLVHILEWNCELVSLKPPLHMLDKRRYLSNKDYNVFSESTPPPTLDCRSYGYLLSEYWTNDQYVREALHIRKGSIRRWQRCSYDRPYKYDIHTSIQFHAKLSAQGYYRSLIYSGDHDMMVPFMATQAWIRSLNYSIVNDWRPWFVKGQVAGYTRTYSNRMTYATVKGAGHTAPEYKPEECSTMYTKWLYEEPL
;
A
#
# COMPACT_ATOMS: atom_id res chain seq x y z
N MET A 1 64.90 25.49 9.16
CA MET A 1 64.16 25.94 7.96
C MET A 1 63.21 24.80 7.63
N GLU A 2 61.97 24.85 8.13
CA GLU A 2 60.81 25.52 7.49
C GLU A 2 60.38 24.76 6.21
N VAL A 3 59.14 24.31 5.98
CA VAL A 3 57.80 24.51 6.60
C VAL A 3 56.90 23.29 6.27
N GLU A 4 55.94 23.03 7.17
CA GLU A 4 54.83 22.07 7.13
C GLU A 4 53.74 22.34 6.07
N LYS A 5 53.08 21.27 5.62
CA LYS A 5 51.65 21.17 5.24
C LYS A 5 51.25 19.75 5.64
N GLY A 6 50.32 19.46 6.54
CA GLY A 6 49.00 20.04 6.77
C GLY A 6 47.96 19.01 6.33
N THR A 7 47.72 17.99 7.16
CA THR A 7 46.72 16.92 6.97
C THR A 7 45.32 17.44 7.30
N ASN A 8 44.37 17.13 6.41
CA ASN A 8 42.99 17.61 6.45
C ASN A 8 42.15 16.87 7.51
N LEU A 9 41.29 17.63 8.19
CA LEU A 9 40.45 17.25 9.33
C LEU A 9 39.09 16.64 8.95
N SER A 10 38.98 15.93 7.82
CA SER A 10 37.69 15.40 7.32
C SER A 10 37.44 13.91 7.60
N ASP A 11 38.42 13.19 8.16
CA ASP A 11 38.41 11.72 8.13
C ASP A 11 38.08 11.08 9.50
N ILE A 12 37.51 11.84 10.44
CA ILE A 12 37.15 11.35 11.79
C ILE A 12 35.63 11.45 12.07
N GLU A 13 34.82 12.03 11.18
CA GLU A 13 33.37 12.19 11.41
C GLU A 13 32.48 11.03 10.90
N ASN A 14 33.03 9.99 10.25
CA ASN A 14 32.22 8.98 9.55
C ASN A 14 31.98 7.65 10.31
N ASP A 15 32.38 7.52 11.58
CA ASP A 15 32.29 6.24 12.32
C ASP A 15 31.24 6.20 13.45
N LEU A 16 30.28 7.14 13.54
CA LEU A 16 29.32 7.19 14.66
C LEU A 16 27.88 7.57 14.27
N ASP A 17 27.34 7.00 13.20
CA ASP A 17 25.90 6.99 12.94
C ASP A 17 25.25 5.72 13.54
N GLU A 18 25.29 5.58 14.87
CA GLU A 18 24.35 4.72 15.59
C GLU A 18 23.09 5.55 15.91
N GLU A 19 21.91 5.05 15.53
CA GLU A 19 20.64 5.69 15.85
C GLU A 19 20.49 5.88 17.37
N PRO A 20 20.20 7.10 17.87
CA PRO A 20 20.01 7.33 19.29
C PRO A 20 18.65 6.77 19.71
N GLY A 21 18.64 5.55 20.26
CA GLY A 21 17.42 4.95 20.78
C GLY A 21 17.45 3.46 21.14
N GLU A 22 18.53 2.71 20.88
CA GLU A 22 18.60 1.34 21.39
C GLU A 22 18.78 1.34 22.92
N VAL A 23 17.71 0.97 23.60
CA VAL A 23 17.74 0.52 24.98
C VAL A 23 18.72 -0.66 25.05
N ILE A 24 19.89 -0.45 25.68
CA ILE A 24 20.84 -1.52 26.01
C ILE A 24 20.19 -2.43 27.06
N GLU A 25 19.31 -3.33 26.63
CA GLU A 25 18.57 -4.25 27.50
C GLU A 25 19.26 -5.63 27.64
N SER A 26 20.58 -5.68 27.46
CA SER A 26 21.36 -6.93 27.59
C SER A 26 22.46 -6.91 28.66
N ALA A 27 22.73 -5.76 29.30
CA ALA A 27 23.76 -5.67 30.34
C ALA A 27 23.12 -5.45 31.74
N PRO A 28 23.51 -6.21 32.78
CA PRO A 28 22.99 -6.01 34.14
C PRO A 28 23.32 -4.60 34.68
N PRO A 29 22.46 -4.00 35.54
CA PRO A 29 22.71 -2.67 36.11
C PRO A 29 24.06 -2.60 36.84
N LEU A 30 24.83 -1.53 36.61
CA LEU A 30 26.15 -1.34 37.22
C LEU A 30 26.04 -1.26 38.77
N GLU A 31 26.85 -2.02 39.49
CA GLU A 31 26.95 -1.95 40.95
C GLU A 31 27.89 -0.82 41.40
N VAL A 32 27.74 -0.37 42.65
CA VAL A 32 28.61 0.69 43.19
C VAL A 32 30.03 0.15 43.31
N SER A 33 31.02 0.90 42.81
CA SER A 33 32.43 0.52 42.65
C SER A 33 32.69 -0.51 41.53
N GLU A 34 31.72 -0.79 40.66
CA GLU A 34 31.93 -1.56 39.43
C GLU A 34 32.32 -0.60 38.29
N GLU A 35 33.40 -0.93 37.58
CA GLU A 35 33.86 -0.24 36.38
C GLU A 35 33.43 -1.01 35.13
N ARG A 36 32.83 -0.32 34.15
CA ARG A 36 32.44 -0.90 32.86
C ARG A 36 32.74 0.05 31.71
N GLU A 37 33.17 -0.53 30.60
CA GLU A 37 33.37 0.19 29.35
C GLU A 37 32.02 0.43 28.64
N LEU A 38 31.80 1.67 28.17
CA LEU A 38 30.57 2.11 27.53
C LEU A 38 30.68 1.94 26.00
N GLY A 39 30.05 0.88 25.49
CA GLY A 39 30.03 0.59 24.04
C GLY A 39 31.42 0.38 23.45
N SER A 40 31.63 0.81 22.21
CA SER A 40 32.91 0.79 21.49
C SER A 40 33.75 2.07 21.68
N SER A 41 33.25 3.04 22.47
CA SER A 41 33.83 4.39 22.60
C SER A 41 35.12 4.48 23.40
N GLY A 42 35.52 3.41 24.09
CA GLY A 42 36.66 3.40 25.01
C GLY A 42 36.44 4.17 26.32
N ILE A 43 35.25 4.75 26.54
CA ILE A 43 34.91 5.44 27.79
C ILE A 43 34.64 4.41 28.89
N LYS A 44 35.25 4.58 30.05
CA LYS A 44 34.98 3.73 31.21
C LYS A 44 34.19 4.48 32.27
N LYS A 45 33.16 3.83 32.80
CA LYS A 45 32.30 4.34 33.87
C LYS A 45 32.46 3.50 35.11
N GLU A 46 32.85 4.13 36.22
CA GLU A 46 32.81 3.58 37.57
C GLU A 46 31.69 4.27 38.36
N LEU A 47 30.73 3.50 38.87
CA LEU A 47 29.61 4.07 39.63
C LEU A 47 30.00 4.33 41.09
N LEU A 48 29.99 5.59 41.52
CA LEU A 48 30.31 5.97 42.92
C LEU A 48 29.06 6.04 43.80
N GLN A 49 27.95 6.53 43.25
CA GLN A 49 26.65 6.62 43.93
C GLN A 49 25.52 6.37 42.93
N ARG A 50 24.56 5.54 43.32
CA ARG A 50 23.35 5.29 42.51
C ARG A 50 22.45 6.52 42.47
N GLY A 51 22.03 6.87 41.26
CA GLY A 51 20.90 7.78 41.06
C GLY A 51 19.55 7.10 41.30
N TYR A 52 18.49 7.90 41.25
CA TYR A 52 17.11 7.49 41.46
C TYR A 52 16.32 7.57 40.14
N GLY A 53 15.38 6.64 39.95
CA GLY A 53 14.56 6.56 38.74
C GLY A 53 15.16 5.70 37.63
N TYR A 54 14.44 5.63 36.51
CA TYR A 54 14.83 4.88 35.31
C TYR A 54 15.17 5.78 34.12
N ASP A 55 14.78 7.05 34.16
CA ASP A 55 15.03 8.01 33.08
C ASP A 55 16.46 8.57 33.15
N ALA A 56 16.99 8.93 31.98
CA ALA A 56 18.27 9.61 31.77
C ALA A 56 18.09 10.79 30.77
N PRO A 57 18.99 11.78 30.75
CA PRO A 57 18.98 12.83 29.74
C PRO A 57 19.36 12.25 28.36
N GLU A 58 18.81 12.85 27.31
CA GLU A 58 19.16 12.55 25.90
C GLU A 58 20.04 13.65 25.29
N PHE A 59 20.67 13.37 24.16
CA PHE A 59 21.34 14.41 23.38
C PHE A 59 20.36 15.53 23.01
N GLY A 60 20.76 16.77 23.27
CA GLY A 60 19.94 17.97 23.12
C GLY A 60 19.22 18.42 24.40
N ASP A 61 19.14 17.59 25.44
CA ASP A 61 18.57 17.99 26.74
C ASP A 61 19.45 19.00 27.48
N GLU A 62 18.84 19.80 28.35
CA GLU A 62 19.57 20.70 29.25
C GLU A 62 19.79 20.02 30.59
N ALA A 63 21.00 19.49 30.80
CA ALA A 63 21.40 18.78 32.02
C ALA A 63 22.22 19.69 32.94
N THR A 64 21.90 19.68 34.24
CA THR A 64 22.64 20.39 35.28
C THR A 64 23.50 19.41 36.04
N VAL A 65 24.82 19.63 36.02
CA VAL A 65 25.82 18.71 36.56
C VAL A 65 26.84 19.42 37.45
N HIS A 66 27.34 18.71 38.46
CA HIS A 66 28.64 19.01 39.05
C HIS A 66 29.70 18.08 38.46
N TYR A 67 30.92 18.58 38.26
CA TYR A 67 32.02 17.71 37.86
C TYR A 67 33.38 18.21 38.39
N VAL A 68 34.32 17.27 38.49
CA VAL A 68 35.74 17.50 38.81
C VAL A 68 36.59 16.73 37.80
N GLY A 69 37.28 17.46 36.92
CA GLY A 69 38.20 16.93 35.91
C GLY A 69 39.63 16.85 36.43
N THR A 70 40.27 15.70 36.26
CA THR A 70 41.65 15.42 36.70
C THR A 70 42.42 14.62 35.64
N LEU A 71 43.74 14.79 35.58
CA LEU A 71 44.65 13.90 34.84
C LEU A 71 44.81 12.58 35.61
N LEU A 72 45.29 11.53 34.93
CA LEU A 72 45.54 10.22 35.57
C LEU A 72 46.55 10.26 36.72
N ASP A 73 47.42 11.27 36.77
CA ASP A 73 48.37 11.50 37.87
C ASP A 73 47.76 12.22 39.08
N GLY A 74 46.47 12.58 39.01
CA GLY A 74 45.72 13.28 40.06
C GLY A 74 45.77 14.81 39.96
N THR A 75 46.44 15.38 38.96
CA THR A 75 46.45 16.84 38.73
C THR A 75 45.06 17.31 38.34
N LYS A 76 44.47 18.24 39.10
CA LYS A 76 43.16 18.81 38.82
C LYS A 76 43.24 19.79 37.64
N ILE A 77 42.33 19.63 36.67
CA ILE A 77 42.23 20.47 35.46
C ILE A 77 41.14 21.53 35.67
N GLU A 78 39.93 21.09 36.02
CA GLU A 78 38.75 21.93 36.20
C GLU A 78 37.79 21.33 37.23
N SER A 79 36.99 22.16 37.88
CA SER A 79 36.06 21.72 38.93
C SER A 79 34.94 22.75 39.11
N THR A 80 33.69 22.33 38.93
CA THR A 80 32.54 23.15 39.31
C THR A 80 32.26 23.09 40.81
N ARG A 81 32.80 22.07 41.51
CA ARG A 81 32.71 21.96 42.97
C ARG A 81 33.58 22.98 43.71
N ASP A 82 34.64 23.49 43.08
CA ASP A 82 35.54 24.46 43.73
C ASP A 82 34.87 25.84 43.92
N GLY A 83 33.84 26.13 43.12
CA GLY A 83 33.01 27.33 43.22
C GLY A 83 31.61 27.12 43.79
N ASP A 84 31.23 25.87 44.10
CA ASP A 84 29.87 25.46 44.51
C ASP A 84 28.76 25.93 43.54
N ASP A 85 29.08 25.99 42.24
CA ASP A 85 28.19 26.48 41.18
C ASP A 85 27.99 25.39 40.10
N PRO A 86 26.86 24.66 40.10
CA PRO A 86 26.57 23.63 39.10
C PRO A 86 26.50 24.20 37.69
N LEU A 87 26.97 23.43 36.71
CA LEU A 87 26.91 23.84 35.30
C LEU A 87 25.69 23.22 34.61
N THR A 88 24.86 24.07 34.00
CA THR A 88 23.84 23.61 33.05
C THR A 88 24.41 23.57 31.63
N ILE A 89 24.46 22.38 31.05
CA ILE A 89 24.93 22.13 29.68
C ILE A 89 23.79 21.64 28.80
N LYS A 90 23.82 21.99 27.53
CA LYS A 90 23.01 21.34 26.51
C LYS A 90 23.81 20.16 25.95
N VAL A 91 23.36 18.95 26.23
CA VAL A 91 24.13 17.73 26.00
C VAL A 91 24.38 17.54 24.50
N GLY A 92 25.65 17.43 24.09
CA GLY A 92 26.07 17.25 22.70
C GLY A 92 26.41 18.52 21.93
N GLU A 93 26.33 19.71 22.54
CA GLU A 93 26.77 20.98 21.90
C GLU A 93 28.27 21.26 22.07
N GLY A 94 29.04 20.39 22.74
CA GLY A 94 30.50 20.52 22.86
C GLY A 94 30.96 21.65 23.77
N ARG A 95 30.14 22.04 24.77
CA ARG A 95 30.54 23.01 25.83
C ARG A 95 31.43 22.39 26.91
N VAL A 96 31.47 21.07 26.95
CA VAL A 96 32.38 20.26 27.76
C VAL A 96 33.18 19.35 26.82
N VAL A 97 34.20 18.67 27.33
CA VAL A 97 34.93 17.68 26.52
C VAL A 97 33.96 16.66 25.94
N LYS A 98 34.16 16.28 24.66
CA LYS A 98 33.21 15.43 23.92
C LYS A 98 32.83 14.16 24.68
N GLY A 99 33.79 13.50 25.33
CA GLY A 99 33.53 12.31 26.13
C GLY A 99 32.59 12.52 27.33
N LEU A 100 32.47 13.74 27.84
CA LEU A 100 31.57 14.07 28.95
C LEU A 100 30.11 14.20 28.49
N ASP A 101 29.85 14.65 27.25
CA ASP A 101 28.49 14.64 26.69
C ASP A 101 27.94 13.21 26.59
N TYR A 102 28.75 12.26 26.11
CA TYR A 102 28.41 10.82 26.09
C TYR A 102 28.28 10.22 27.50
N ALA A 103 29.04 10.71 28.47
CA ALA A 103 28.96 10.23 29.85
C ALA A 103 27.62 10.59 30.50
N VAL A 104 27.17 11.84 30.34
CA VAL A 104 25.97 12.38 31.01
C VAL A 104 24.68 11.66 30.59
N VAL A 105 24.54 11.26 29.32
CA VAL A 105 23.36 10.51 28.84
C VAL A 105 23.22 9.12 29.45
N THR A 106 24.28 8.59 30.07
CA THR A 106 24.23 7.30 30.78
C THR A 106 23.84 7.42 32.25
N MET A 107 23.70 8.63 32.78
CA MET A 107 23.50 8.89 34.20
C MET A 107 22.03 9.02 34.57
N LYS A 108 21.71 8.62 35.80
CA LYS A 108 20.40 8.84 36.43
C LYS A 108 20.41 10.06 37.33
N LYS A 109 19.23 10.57 37.68
CA LYS A 109 19.10 11.72 38.60
C LYS A 109 19.76 11.42 39.95
N GLY A 110 20.67 12.28 40.41
CA GLY A 110 21.41 12.12 41.67
C GLY A 110 22.53 11.06 41.63
N GLU A 111 22.84 10.52 40.45
CA GLU A 111 23.96 9.60 40.25
C GLU A 111 25.29 10.35 40.34
N ILE A 112 26.27 9.74 41.01
CA ILE A 112 27.67 10.17 41.00
C ILE A 112 28.50 9.06 40.36
N ALA A 113 29.23 9.38 39.31
CA ALA A 113 30.06 8.41 38.59
C ALA A 113 31.41 9.01 38.21
N LEU A 114 32.45 8.18 38.20
CA LEU A 114 33.77 8.50 37.72
C LEU A 114 33.92 7.99 36.29
N PHE A 115 34.17 8.89 35.35
CA PHE A 115 34.38 8.56 33.95
C PHE A 115 35.85 8.71 33.60
N THR A 116 36.46 7.66 33.03
CA THR A 116 37.80 7.74 32.42
C THR A 116 37.61 7.86 30.92
N LEU A 117 38.02 9.01 30.36
CA LEU A 117 37.93 9.31 28.93
C LEU A 117 39.27 8.98 28.25
N PRO A 118 39.27 8.28 27.10
CA PRO A 118 40.49 8.03 26.33
C PRO A 118 41.04 9.34 25.76
N ALA A 119 42.33 9.35 25.40
CA ALA A 119 43.05 10.52 24.91
C ALA A 119 42.34 11.28 23.79
N GLU A 120 41.70 10.57 22.87
CA GLU A 120 41.00 11.11 21.69
C GLU A 120 39.71 11.87 22.06
N LEU A 121 39.13 11.59 23.23
CA LEU A 121 37.89 12.21 23.74
C LEU A 121 38.15 13.13 24.96
N GLY A 122 39.41 13.25 25.37
CA GLY A 122 39.89 14.02 26.52
C GLY A 122 40.45 15.40 26.16
N TYR A 123 41.33 15.92 27.02
CA TYR A 123 41.98 17.22 26.85
C TYR A 123 43.39 17.03 26.25
N ASP A 124 43.73 17.75 25.18
CA ASP A 124 45.07 17.76 24.55
C ASP A 124 45.70 16.37 24.29
N ASN A 125 44.90 15.39 23.83
CA ASN A 125 45.32 14.00 23.61
C ASN A 125 45.85 13.28 24.88
N ALA A 126 45.41 13.68 26.07
CA ALA A 126 45.68 13.00 27.33
C ALA A 126 44.41 12.34 27.87
N ALA A 127 44.56 11.13 28.43
CA ALA A 127 43.48 10.48 29.15
C ALA A 127 43.15 11.24 30.44
N VAL A 128 41.87 11.52 30.66
CA VAL A 128 41.36 12.36 31.75
C VAL A 128 40.26 11.64 32.51
N ARG A 129 40.12 11.97 33.79
CA ARG A 129 39.08 11.44 34.68
C ARG A 129 38.15 12.55 35.12
N PHE A 130 36.86 12.30 35.01
CA PHE A 130 35.79 13.19 35.45
C PHE A 130 34.94 12.50 36.50
N GLU A 131 34.96 13.00 37.73
CA GLU A 131 33.90 12.70 38.70
C GLU A 131 32.71 13.59 38.37
N VAL A 132 31.53 13.03 38.14
CA VAL A 132 30.34 13.77 37.69
C VAL A 132 29.16 13.42 38.58
N GLU A 133 28.39 14.44 38.99
CA GLU A 133 27.11 14.32 39.67
C GLU A 133 26.01 14.92 38.79
N LEU A 134 25.01 14.11 38.41
CA LEU A 134 23.84 14.60 37.64
C LEU A 134 22.76 15.11 38.59
N ILE A 135 22.54 16.42 38.66
CA ILE A 135 21.60 17.05 39.61
C ILE A 135 20.17 16.99 39.07
N SER A 136 19.96 17.46 37.84
CA SER A 136 18.66 17.54 37.18
C SER A 136 18.82 17.70 35.67
N TRP A 137 17.76 17.50 34.91
CA TRP A 137 17.70 17.89 33.50
C TRP A 137 16.30 18.31 33.09
N ILE A 138 16.21 19.07 32.00
CA ILE A 138 14.98 19.47 31.33
C ILE A 138 14.97 18.82 29.95
N ARG A 139 13.88 18.11 29.62
CA ARG A 139 13.70 17.52 28.29
C ARG A 139 13.44 18.62 27.27
N VAL A 140 14.30 18.71 26.26
CA VAL A 140 14.20 19.71 25.18
C VAL A 140 13.87 18.97 23.87
N VAL A 141 12.75 19.34 23.25
CA VAL A 141 12.26 18.71 22.02
C VAL A 141 12.12 19.75 20.94
N ASP A 142 12.82 19.58 19.82
CA ASP A 142 12.59 20.37 18.61
C ASP A 142 11.45 19.75 17.79
N LEU A 143 10.26 20.35 17.92
CA LEU A 143 9.04 19.88 17.25
C LEU A 143 9.04 20.12 15.73
N SER A 144 9.97 20.93 15.24
CA SER A 144 10.11 21.30 13.83
C SER A 144 11.32 20.68 13.14
N ARG A 145 12.25 20.09 13.90
CA ARG A 145 13.54 19.54 13.44
C ARG A 145 14.47 20.55 12.74
N ASP A 146 14.16 21.84 12.86
CA ASP A 146 14.88 22.94 12.21
C ASP A 146 15.15 24.11 13.18
N GLY A 147 15.00 23.88 14.49
CA GLY A 147 15.13 24.85 15.58
C GLY A 147 13.96 25.84 15.71
N GLY A 148 12.89 25.67 14.92
CA GLY A 148 11.80 26.63 14.82
C GLY A 148 10.77 26.62 15.94
N ILE A 149 10.49 25.44 16.51
CA ILE A 149 9.55 25.23 17.61
C ILE A 149 10.24 24.34 18.64
N VAL A 150 10.85 24.96 19.65
CA VAL A 150 11.54 24.24 20.71
C VAL A 150 10.64 24.16 21.93
N LYS A 151 10.29 22.95 22.36
CA LYS A 151 9.51 22.68 23.57
C LYS A 151 10.42 22.21 24.69
N LYS A 152 10.40 22.91 25.83
CA LYS A 152 11.07 22.52 27.08
C LYS A 152 10.03 22.05 28.08
N ILE A 153 10.10 20.79 28.49
CA ILE A 153 9.13 20.22 29.45
C ILE A 153 9.54 20.59 30.87
N VAL A 154 8.75 21.46 31.52
CA VAL A 154 9.01 21.97 32.88
C VAL A 154 8.44 21.02 33.92
N GLU A 155 7.18 20.61 33.75
CA GLU A 155 6.51 19.60 34.58
C GLU A 155 5.94 18.51 33.68
N LYS A 156 6.24 17.24 34.00
CA LYS A 156 5.74 16.09 33.24
C LYS A 156 4.25 15.87 33.55
N GLY A 157 3.44 15.60 32.53
CA GLY A 157 2.03 15.28 32.69
C GLY A 157 1.76 13.86 33.21
N GLU A 158 0.53 13.67 33.70
CA GLU A 158 -0.01 12.42 34.24
C GLU A 158 -0.74 11.68 33.11
N ARG A 159 -0.23 10.52 32.66
CA ARG A 159 -0.75 9.64 31.56
C ARG A 159 -0.16 9.92 30.17
N ASN A 160 -0.12 8.86 29.35
CA ASN A 160 0.51 8.86 28.01
C ASN A 160 -0.44 9.28 26.87
N GLU A 161 -1.66 9.71 27.18
CA GLU A 161 -2.63 10.13 26.17
C GLU A 161 -2.29 11.53 25.66
N LEU A 162 -2.41 11.71 24.35
CA LEU A 162 -2.12 12.96 23.65
C LEU A 162 -3.38 13.42 22.91
N PRO A 163 -3.67 14.73 22.88
CA PRO A 163 -4.86 15.23 22.19
C PRO A 163 -4.71 15.13 20.67
N SER A 164 -5.83 14.87 19.99
CA SER A 164 -5.97 14.85 18.53
C SER A 164 -6.43 16.21 17.99
N ASP A 165 -6.42 16.40 16.67
CA ASP A 165 -6.89 17.64 16.03
C ASP A 165 -8.38 17.94 16.31
N LEU A 166 -9.20 16.90 16.53
CA LEU A 166 -10.63 17.06 16.78
C LEU A 166 -10.95 17.30 18.26
N ASP A 167 -10.00 17.06 19.16
CA ASP A 167 -10.24 17.13 20.60
C ASP A 167 -10.43 18.57 21.06
N GLU A 168 -11.29 18.75 22.06
CA GLU A 168 -11.44 20.02 22.75
C GLU A 168 -10.50 20.04 23.96
N VAL A 169 -9.54 20.95 23.95
CA VAL A 169 -8.50 21.08 24.98
C VAL A 169 -8.82 22.25 25.89
N LEU A 170 -8.53 22.10 27.19
CA LEU A 170 -8.49 23.17 28.18
C LEU A 170 -7.03 23.51 28.45
N VAL A 171 -6.60 24.70 28.05
CA VAL A 171 -5.19 25.12 28.11
C VAL A 171 -5.07 26.44 28.88
N LYS A 172 -4.00 26.57 29.67
CA LYS A 172 -3.54 27.86 30.20
C LYS A 172 -2.25 28.24 29.51
N TYR A 173 -2.11 29.48 29.08
CA TYR A 173 -0.84 29.95 28.53
C TYR A 173 -0.58 31.43 28.79
N ARG A 174 0.70 31.77 28.78
CA ARG A 174 1.22 33.12 28.82
C ARG A 174 2.33 33.27 27.79
N ALA A 175 2.07 34.05 26.75
CA ALA A 175 3.01 34.31 25.67
C ALA A 175 3.68 35.69 25.84
N ALA A 176 5.00 35.73 25.70
CA ALA A 176 5.81 36.93 25.78
C ALA A 176 6.83 37.02 24.63
N LEU A 177 7.28 38.23 24.31
CA LEU A 177 8.40 38.47 23.40
C LEU A 177 9.73 38.09 24.07
N ALA A 178 10.81 38.07 23.28
CA ALA A 178 12.16 37.79 23.78
C ALA A 178 12.64 38.76 24.89
N ASP A 179 12.12 39.99 24.92
CA ASP A 179 12.41 41.00 25.95
C ASP A 179 11.55 40.87 27.23
N GLY A 180 10.61 39.91 27.25
CA GLY A 180 9.72 39.65 28.37
C GLY A 180 8.36 40.35 28.29
N THR A 181 8.10 41.18 27.26
CA THR A 181 6.81 41.85 27.06
C THR A 181 5.70 40.83 26.79
N VAL A 182 4.64 40.83 27.62
CA VAL A 182 3.51 39.90 27.47
C VAL A 182 2.62 40.32 26.31
N VAL A 183 2.30 39.36 25.44
CA VAL A 183 1.46 39.57 24.26
C VAL A 183 0.12 38.84 24.29
N ALA A 184 0.03 37.78 25.08
CA ALA A 184 -1.21 37.03 25.31
C ALA A 184 -1.16 36.29 26.64
N GLU A 185 -2.29 36.21 27.34
CA GLU A 185 -2.42 35.45 28.57
C GLU A 185 -3.87 34.97 28.73
N THR A 186 -4.05 33.71 29.11
CA THR A 186 -5.39 33.15 29.37
C THR A 186 -5.87 33.51 30.78
N PRO A 187 -7.19 33.47 31.05
CA PRO A 187 -7.73 33.51 32.41
C PRO A 187 -7.18 32.38 33.30
N GLU A 188 -7.32 32.51 34.62
CA GLU A 188 -6.84 31.51 35.58
C GLU A 188 -7.51 30.14 35.41
N GLU A 189 -8.76 30.11 34.97
CA GLU A 189 -9.53 28.91 34.63
C GLU A 189 -9.05 28.22 33.34
N GLY A 190 -8.28 28.91 32.50
CA GLY A 190 -7.86 28.46 31.17
C GLY A 190 -8.92 28.75 30.10
N ILE A 191 -8.65 28.30 28.87
CA ILE A 191 -9.54 28.46 27.72
C ILE A 191 -9.77 27.13 27.03
N GLU A 192 -11.02 26.88 26.65
CA GLU A 192 -11.42 25.70 25.86
C GLU A 192 -11.44 26.04 24.37
N PHE A 193 -10.82 25.18 23.55
CA PHE A 193 -10.88 25.27 22.09
C PHE A 193 -10.60 23.91 21.43
N TYR A 194 -10.99 23.75 20.18
CA TYR A 194 -10.61 22.59 19.38
C TYR A 194 -9.19 22.74 18.84
N VAL A 195 -8.35 21.72 18.98
CA VAL A 195 -6.93 21.78 18.57
C VAL A 195 -6.75 22.25 17.13
N LYS A 196 -7.58 21.78 16.20
CA LYS A 196 -7.56 22.18 14.78
C LYS A 196 -7.78 23.67 14.53
N ASP A 197 -8.41 24.39 15.46
CA ASP A 197 -8.78 25.80 15.28
C ASP A 197 -7.59 26.76 15.51
N GLY A 198 -6.43 26.26 15.93
CA GLY A 198 -5.20 27.07 16.04
C GLY A 198 -5.11 27.90 17.33
N HIS A 199 -6.22 28.54 17.69
CA HIS A 199 -6.45 29.45 18.82
C HIS A 199 -5.52 30.67 18.91
N PHE A 200 -4.20 30.48 18.99
CA PHE A 200 -3.23 31.56 19.21
C PHE A 200 -2.26 31.77 18.04
N CYS A 201 -1.41 30.78 17.74
CA CYS A 201 -0.45 30.83 16.63
C CYS A 201 -0.27 29.44 15.98
N PRO A 202 0.27 29.35 14.75
CA PRO A 202 0.41 28.09 14.02
C PRO A 202 1.23 27.01 14.74
N ALA A 203 2.21 27.41 15.57
CA ALA A 203 2.99 26.47 16.39
C ALA A 203 2.19 25.86 17.56
N PHE A 204 1.15 26.55 18.03
CA PHE A 204 0.50 26.20 19.28
C PHE A 204 -0.21 24.84 19.23
N PRO A 205 -1.03 24.50 18.22
CA PRO A 205 -1.61 23.16 18.09
C PRO A 205 -0.55 22.06 17.97
N LYS A 206 0.54 22.32 17.24
CA LYS A 206 1.65 21.36 17.10
C LYS A 206 2.25 21.03 18.47
N ALA A 207 2.42 22.03 19.33
CA ALA A 207 2.90 21.82 20.69
C ALA A 207 1.88 21.06 21.55
N ILE A 208 0.62 21.50 21.59
CA ILE A 208 -0.43 20.89 22.41
C ILE A 208 -0.62 19.40 22.10
N LYS A 209 -0.56 18.98 20.82
CA LYS A 209 -0.62 17.56 20.42
C LYS A 209 0.50 16.69 20.96
N THR A 210 1.57 17.28 21.48
CA THR A 210 2.69 16.55 22.11
C THR A 210 2.67 16.64 23.63
N MET A 211 1.70 17.35 24.20
CA MET A 211 1.60 17.56 25.64
C MET A 211 0.67 16.51 26.26
N LYS A 212 1.06 16.02 27.44
CA LYS A 212 0.25 15.16 28.29
C LYS A 212 -0.67 15.98 29.19
N ARG A 213 -1.72 15.37 29.73
CA ARG A 213 -2.60 16.03 30.71
C ARG A 213 -1.80 16.47 31.95
N GLY A 214 -1.93 17.72 32.35
CA GLY A 214 -1.15 18.34 33.43
C GLY A 214 0.28 18.73 33.04
N GLU A 215 0.74 18.48 31.82
CA GLU A 215 2.09 18.87 31.38
C GLU A 215 2.21 20.40 31.33
N LYS A 216 3.30 20.93 31.89
CA LYS A 216 3.71 22.33 31.72
C LYS A 216 4.96 22.41 30.88
N ALA A 217 4.95 23.25 29.87
CA ALA A 217 6.05 23.41 28.94
C ALA A 217 6.32 24.88 28.63
N LYS A 218 7.59 25.19 28.31
CA LYS A 218 7.98 26.45 27.67
C LYS A 218 8.23 26.21 26.20
N LEU A 219 7.59 27.00 25.35
CA LEU A 219 7.80 26.97 23.91
C LEU A 219 8.64 28.19 23.51
N ILE A 220 9.67 27.97 22.72
CA ILE A 220 10.41 29.01 22.01
C ILE A 220 10.06 28.86 20.54
N VAL A 221 9.32 29.83 20.00
CA VAL A 221 8.75 29.79 18.66
C VAL A 221 9.38 30.87 17.79
N GLN A 222 10.07 30.44 16.74
CA GLN A 222 10.66 31.32 15.74
C GLN A 222 9.58 31.99 14.89
N PRO A 223 9.84 33.16 14.29
CA PRO A 223 8.81 33.97 13.64
C PRO A 223 8.02 33.22 12.56
N ARG A 224 8.69 32.40 11.75
CA ARG A 224 8.07 31.57 10.68
C ARG A 224 6.97 30.62 11.18
N TYR A 225 7.00 30.23 12.46
CA TYR A 225 6.00 29.36 13.10
C TYR A 225 5.05 30.12 14.04
N ALA A 226 5.28 31.42 14.23
CA ALA A 226 4.43 32.35 14.97
C ALA A 226 3.65 33.26 14.00
N PHE A 227 4.12 34.50 13.79
CA PHE A 227 3.42 35.53 13.00
C PHE A 227 4.23 36.10 11.82
N GLY A 228 5.34 35.44 11.46
CA GLY A 228 6.13 35.75 10.27
C GLY A 228 6.73 37.16 10.24
N GLU A 229 7.00 37.64 9.02
CA GLU A 229 7.54 38.98 8.76
C GLU A 229 6.49 40.09 8.91
N GLU A 230 5.20 39.76 8.93
CA GLU A 230 4.12 40.75 9.04
C GLU A 230 3.81 41.08 10.51
N GLY A 231 4.03 40.14 11.43
CA GLY A 231 3.63 40.30 12.83
C GLY A 231 2.11 40.16 12.99
N ARG A 232 1.54 40.79 14.02
CA ARG A 232 0.10 40.78 14.30
C ARG A 232 -0.34 42.11 14.90
N ASP A 233 -1.37 42.72 14.33
CA ASP A 233 -2.02 43.90 14.93
C ASP A 233 -2.78 43.55 16.22
N ALA A 234 -2.96 44.53 17.10
CA ALA A 234 -3.74 44.35 18.32
C ALA A 234 -5.22 44.02 18.00
N ASN A 235 -5.80 43.07 18.73
CA ASN A 235 -7.22 42.69 18.65
C ASN A 235 -7.75 42.42 20.07
N GLU A 236 -9.06 42.24 20.24
CA GLU A 236 -9.67 41.90 21.54
C GLU A 236 -8.96 40.69 22.18
N GLY A 237 -8.29 40.94 23.31
CA GLY A 237 -7.54 39.94 24.07
C GLY A 237 -6.06 39.76 23.71
N PHE A 238 -5.54 40.43 22.68
CA PHE A 238 -4.16 40.27 22.22
C PHE A 238 -3.47 41.60 21.91
N THR A 239 -2.26 41.81 22.41
CA THR A 239 -1.49 43.03 22.08
C THR A 239 -0.79 42.89 20.73
N SER A 240 -0.30 43.99 20.17
CA SER A 240 0.41 43.98 18.90
C SER A 240 1.74 43.23 19.01
N ILE A 241 2.00 42.33 18.06
CA ILE A 241 3.25 41.57 17.94
C ILE A 241 4.04 42.13 16.76
N PRO A 242 5.25 42.65 16.97
CA PRO A 242 6.07 43.17 15.88
C PRO A 242 6.44 42.10 14.83
N PRO A 243 6.69 42.50 13.57
CA PRO A 243 7.38 41.71 12.56
C PRO A 243 8.56 40.90 13.10
N SER A 244 8.72 39.66 12.63
CA SER A 244 9.89 38.82 12.92
C SER A 244 10.16 38.57 14.42
N SER A 245 9.11 38.57 15.25
CA SER A 245 9.23 38.35 16.69
C SER A 245 9.34 36.87 17.06
N VAL A 246 10.31 36.54 17.92
CA VAL A 246 10.37 35.25 18.63
C VAL A 246 9.41 35.28 19.81
N LEU A 247 8.63 34.22 20.00
CA LEU A 247 7.71 34.09 21.13
C LEU A 247 8.19 33.05 22.13
N ASN A 248 8.14 33.43 23.40
CA ASN A 248 8.30 32.55 24.55
C ASN A 248 6.91 32.29 25.15
N ILE A 249 6.43 31.05 25.11
CA ILE A 249 5.08 30.70 25.57
C ILE A 249 5.20 29.70 26.72
N ASP A 250 4.84 30.13 27.92
CA ASP A 250 4.62 29.23 29.04
C ASP A 250 3.20 28.65 28.89
N THR A 251 3.05 27.32 28.82
CA THR A 251 1.76 26.66 28.56
C THR A 251 1.55 25.44 29.46
N GLU A 252 0.30 25.20 29.85
CA GLU A 252 -0.17 24.07 30.63
C GLU A 252 -1.38 23.43 29.93
N LEU A 253 -1.29 22.13 29.62
CA LEU A 253 -2.43 21.37 29.13
C LEU A 253 -3.22 20.84 30.33
N VAL A 254 -4.25 21.56 30.77
CA VAL A 254 -5.01 21.21 31.98
C VAL A 254 -5.79 19.91 31.79
N SER A 255 -6.55 19.81 30.69
CA SER A 255 -7.32 18.61 30.33
C SER A 255 -7.75 18.66 28.87
N PHE A 256 -8.30 17.56 28.36
CA PHE A 256 -8.96 17.53 27.05
C PHE A 256 -10.09 16.51 27.01
N LYS A 257 -11.06 16.75 26.13
CA LYS A 257 -12.23 15.89 25.87
C LYS A 257 -12.06 15.27 24.48
N PRO A 258 -11.88 13.93 24.39
CA PRO A 258 -11.71 13.26 23.11
C PRO A 258 -12.93 13.42 22.20
N VAL A 259 -12.68 13.67 20.91
CA VAL A 259 -13.72 13.74 19.87
C VAL A 259 -13.40 12.74 18.77
N ILE A 260 -14.26 11.74 18.64
CA ILE A 260 -14.09 10.62 17.72
C ILE A 260 -14.99 10.83 16.51
N ASP A 261 -14.42 10.77 15.31
CA ASP A 261 -15.17 10.68 14.06
C ASP A 261 -15.58 9.23 13.79
N ILE A 262 -16.86 8.93 14.02
CA ILE A 262 -17.43 7.58 13.94
C ILE A 262 -17.55 7.12 12.49
N THR A 263 -17.73 8.05 11.53
CA THR A 263 -17.94 7.72 10.12
C THR A 263 -16.71 7.95 9.26
N GLY A 264 -15.69 8.65 9.76
CA GLY A 264 -14.45 8.97 9.06
C GLY A 264 -14.57 10.10 8.03
N ASP A 265 -15.77 10.69 7.90
CA ASP A 265 -16.11 11.82 7.04
C ASP A 265 -16.66 13.03 7.83
N ALA A 266 -16.46 13.04 9.15
CA ALA A 266 -16.91 14.04 10.12
C ALA A 266 -18.43 14.27 10.18
N LYS A 267 -19.24 13.33 9.68
CA LYS A 267 -20.71 13.42 9.72
C LYS A 267 -21.33 12.88 11.00
N VAL A 268 -20.65 11.99 11.71
CA VAL A 268 -21.06 11.54 13.04
C VAL A 268 -19.87 11.69 13.98
N LEU A 269 -19.92 12.70 14.84
CA LEU A 269 -18.88 12.98 15.82
C LEU A 269 -19.36 12.59 17.22
N LYS A 270 -18.52 11.91 18.00
CA LYS A 270 -18.75 11.56 19.40
C LYS A 270 -17.75 12.28 20.29
N LYS A 271 -18.22 13.27 21.06
CA LYS A 271 -17.43 13.96 22.09
C LYS A 271 -17.67 13.29 23.44
N ILE A 272 -16.62 12.70 24.02
CA ILE A 272 -16.71 12.00 25.31
C ILE A 272 -16.69 13.04 26.44
N LEU A 273 -17.74 13.08 27.25
CA LEU A 273 -17.84 13.96 28.43
C LEU A 273 -17.40 13.24 29.70
N LYS A 274 -17.76 11.95 29.82
CA LYS A 274 -17.35 11.06 30.90
C LYS A 274 -16.99 9.71 30.30
N GLU A 275 -15.81 9.21 30.61
CA GLU A 275 -15.38 7.90 30.17
C GLU A 275 -16.23 6.80 30.81
N GLY A 276 -16.57 5.79 30.01
CA GLY A 276 -17.20 4.58 30.51
C GLY A 276 -16.17 3.59 31.07
N GLU A 277 -16.67 2.68 31.89
CA GLU A 277 -15.90 1.67 32.59
C GLU A 277 -15.80 0.38 31.76
N GLY A 278 -14.75 -0.40 32.01
CA GLY A 278 -14.53 -1.70 31.38
C GLY A 278 -13.70 -1.66 30.09
N ALA A 279 -13.29 -2.86 29.66
CA ALA A 279 -12.43 -3.07 28.50
C ALA A 279 -13.20 -3.12 27.17
N TRP A 280 -14.53 -3.26 27.21
CA TRP A 280 -15.34 -3.55 26.04
C TRP A 280 -16.35 -2.44 25.74
N THR A 281 -16.68 -2.29 24.46
CA THR A 281 -17.79 -1.47 23.97
C THR A 281 -18.97 -2.35 23.62
N ALA A 282 -20.12 -1.71 23.34
CA ALA A 282 -21.34 -2.41 22.96
C ALA A 282 -21.14 -3.41 21.81
N ASN A 283 -20.47 -3.04 20.71
CA ASN A 283 -20.34 -3.81 19.46
C ASN A 283 -21.61 -3.91 18.60
N GLU A 284 -21.44 -4.30 17.34
CA GLU A 284 -22.54 -4.43 16.38
C GLU A 284 -23.40 -5.67 16.68
N GLY A 285 -24.72 -5.48 16.73
CA GLY A 285 -25.71 -6.48 17.10
C GLY A 285 -25.87 -6.72 18.60
N ALA A 286 -25.24 -5.87 19.43
CA ALA A 286 -25.43 -5.87 20.86
C ALA A 286 -26.81 -5.36 21.27
N SER A 287 -27.34 -5.92 22.35
CA SER A 287 -28.51 -5.37 23.03
C SER A 287 -28.04 -4.25 23.94
N VAL A 288 -28.45 -3.02 23.67
CA VAL A 288 -28.00 -1.83 24.40
C VAL A 288 -29.17 -1.17 25.13
N THR A 289 -28.87 -0.59 26.29
CA THR A 289 -29.80 0.20 27.10
C THR A 289 -29.20 1.58 27.30
N VAL A 290 -29.84 2.60 26.74
CA VAL A 290 -29.34 3.99 26.77
C VAL A 290 -30.37 4.96 27.34
N SER A 291 -29.89 6.02 27.99
CA SER A 291 -30.67 7.25 28.22
C SER A 291 -30.12 8.34 27.31
N TYR A 292 -30.99 9.22 26.81
CA TYR A 292 -30.54 10.35 26.01
C TYR A 292 -31.49 11.55 26.04
N ILE A 293 -30.94 12.71 25.71
CA ILE A 293 -31.67 13.93 25.35
C ILE A 293 -31.24 14.35 23.94
N ALA A 294 -32.20 14.48 23.04
CA ALA A 294 -31.96 14.86 21.64
C ALA A 294 -32.41 16.30 21.37
N ARG A 295 -31.50 17.10 20.79
CA ARG A 295 -31.63 18.55 20.61
C ARG A 295 -31.32 18.99 19.19
N LEU A 296 -31.96 20.08 18.76
CA LEU A 296 -31.56 20.85 17.58
C LEU A 296 -30.41 21.81 17.94
N GLU A 297 -29.81 22.41 16.92
CA GLU A 297 -28.69 23.35 17.06
C GLU A 297 -29.03 24.59 17.91
N ASP A 298 -30.29 25.02 17.91
CA ASP A 298 -30.80 26.12 18.75
C ASP A 298 -31.07 25.73 20.22
N GLY A 299 -30.82 24.46 20.58
CA GLY A 299 -31.05 23.90 21.91
C GLY A 299 -32.43 23.28 22.14
N THR A 300 -33.35 23.37 21.17
CA THR A 300 -34.71 22.81 21.25
C THR A 300 -34.66 21.29 21.42
N VAL A 301 -35.23 20.77 22.51
CA VAL A 301 -35.33 19.32 22.76
C VAL A 301 -36.49 18.75 21.93
N PHE A 302 -36.21 17.77 21.06
CA PHE A 302 -37.23 17.14 20.22
C PHE A 302 -37.55 15.70 20.64
N ASP A 303 -36.67 15.03 21.35
CA ASP A 303 -36.87 13.66 21.87
C ASP A 303 -36.03 13.44 23.13
N LYS A 304 -36.47 12.55 24.02
CA LYS A 304 -35.73 12.11 25.21
C LYS A 304 -36.19 10.71 25.63
N LYS A 305 -35.28 9.93 26.21
CA LYS A 305 -35.56 8.58 26.76
C LYS A 305 -34.69 8.34 28.00
N GLY A 306 -35.21 7.64 29.01
CA GLY A 306 -34.46 7.34 30.23
C GLY A 306 -34.18 8.54 31.15
N VAL A 307 -34.79 9.71 30.88
CA VAL A 307 -34.62 10.96 31.63
C VAL A 307 -36.00 11.39 32.18
N ASP A 308 -36.03 12.10 33.31
CA ASP A 308 -37.26 12.61 33.95
C ASP A 308 -38.33 11.53 34.27
N GLY A 309 -37.89 10.32 34.59
CA GLY A 309 -38.80 9.19 34.92
C GLY A 309 -39.32 8.42 33.71
N GLU A 310 -38.89 8.74 32.48
CA GLU A 310 -39.11 7.90 31.31
C GLU A 310 -38.28 6.62 31.36
N GLN A 311 -38.76 5.55 30.75
CA GLN A 311 -38.00 4.31 30.63
C GLN A 311 -36.81 4.51 29.67
N PRO A 312 -35.64 3.91 29.97
CA PRO A 312 -34.51 3.87 29.05
C PRO A 312 -34.90 3.25 27.70
N LEU A 313 -34.20 3.63 26.64
CA LEU A 313 -34.38 3.03 25.33
C LEU A 313 -33.55 1.75 25.25
N GLU A 314 -34.22 0.63 25.00
CA GLU A 314 -33.57 -0.64 24.66
C GLU A 314 -33.69 -0.88 23.16
N PHE A 315 -32.55 -1.17 22.51
CA PHE A 315 -32.51 -1.54 21.10
C PHE A 315 -31.33 -2.45 20.80
N ILE A 316 -31.33 -3.05 19.60
CA ILE A 316 -30.21 -3.85 19.09
C ILE A 316 -29.48 -3.03 18.02
N THR A 317 -28.16 -2.88 18.17
CA THR A 317 -27.34 -2.15 17.21
C THR A 317 -27.30 -2.87 15.84
N ASP A 318 -27.17 -2.13 14.74
CA ASP A 318 -27.28 -2.60 13.35
C ASP A 318 -28.63 -3.27 12.98
N GLU A 319 -29.71 -2.97 13.73
CA GLU A 319 -31.08 -3.41 13.37
C GLU A 319 -31.99 -2.29 12.85
N GLU A 320 -31.44 -1.09 12.60
CA GLU A 320 -32.18 0.08 12.07
C GLU A 320 -33.39 0.45 12.95
N GLN A 321 -33.30 0.18 14.25
CA GLN A 321 -34.36 0.52 15.22
C GLN A 321 -34.33 2.00 15.60
N VAL A 322 -33.18 2.66 15.41
CA VAL A 322 -32.94 4.10 15.61
C VAL A 322 -32.27 4.71 14.37
N ILE A 323 -32.09 6.03 14.37
CA ILE A 323 -31.35 6.71 13.29
C ILE A 323 -29.91 6.18 13.20
N ALA A 324 -29.38 6.06 11.98
CA ALA A 324 -28.11 5.40 11.71
C ALA A 324 -26.92 6.00 12.49
N GLY A 325 -26.93 7.33 12.70
CA GLY A 325 -25.87 8.00 13.46
C GLY A 325 -25.88 7.65 14.94
N LEU A 326 -27.06 7.52 15.55
CA LEU A 326 -27.20 7.11 16.95
C LEU A 326 -26.78 5.65 17.12
N ASP A 327 -27.26 4.78 16.22
CA ASP A 327 -26.94 3.35 16.21
C ASP A 327 -25.42 3.10 16.19
N ARG A 328 -24.74 3.71 15.21
CA ARG A 328 -23.28 3.58 15.03
C ARG A 328 -22.50 4.16 16.20
N ALA A 329 -22.89 5.33 16.70
CA ALA A 329 -22.18 5.94 17.81
C ALA A 329 -22.32 5.10 19.09
N VAL A 330 -23.53 4.63 19.42
CA VAL A 330 -23.81 3.81 20.59
C VAL A 330 -23.05 2.47 20.55
N ALA A 331 -22.87 1.87 19.38
CA ALA A 331 -22.07 0.66 19.21
C ALA A 331 -20.59 0.83 19.66
N THR A 332 -20.08 2.07 19.73
CA THR A 332 -18.71 2.39 20.17
C THR A 332 -18.61 2.80 21.63
N MET A 333 -19.71 2.87 22.37
CA MET A 333 -19.71 3.36 23.76
C MET A 333 -19.41 2.24 24.76
N LYS A 334 -18.72 2.61 25.85
CA LYS A 334 -18.50 1.77 27.04
C LYS A 334 -19.62 1.95 28.07
N LYS A 335 -19.73 1.02 29.02
CA LYS A 335 -20.75 1.08 30.08
C LYS A 335 -20.49 2.28 30.98
N GLY A 336 -21.50 3.12 31.22
CA GLY A 336 -21.38 4.36 31.99
C GLY A 336 -20.75 5.54 31.23
N GLU A 337 -20.45 5.40 29.93
CA GLU A 337 -19.94 6.49 29.09
C GLU A 337 -21.05 7.52 28.86
N LEU A 338 -20.72 8.80 29.06
CA LEU A 338 -21.56 9.95 28.71
C LEU A 338 -20.91 10.71 27.56
N ALA A 339 -21.62 10.88 26.45
CA ALA A 339 -21.09 11.54 25.27
C ALA A 339 -22.12 12.44 24.59
N ILE A 340 -21.63 13.48 23.91
CA ILE A 340 -22.42 14.28 22.96
C ILE A 340 -22.13 13.76 21.56
N LEU A 341 -23.20 13.42 20.84
CA LEU A 341 -23.16 13.02 19.44
C LEU A 341 -23.62 14.18 18.58
N THR A 342 -22.85 14.53 17.56
CA THR A 342 -23.28 15.45 16.49
C THR A 342 -23.51 14.61 15.24
N ILE A 343 -24.75 14.57 14.76
CA ILE A 343 -25.17 13.71 13.65
C ILE A 343 -25.68 14.58 12.50
N HIS A 344 -24.99 14.48 11.36
CA HIS A 344 -25.36 15.10 10.10
C HIS A 344 -26.64 14.45 9.51
N PRO A 345 -27.47 15.20 8.74
CA PRO A 345 -28.71 14.70 8.15
C PRO A 345 -28.62 13.35 7.44
N ASP A 346 -27.52 13.08 6.73
CA ASP A 346 -27.25 11.81 6.05
C ASP A 346 -27.34 10.56 6.96
N PHE A 347 -27.06 10.75 8.26
CA PHE A 347 -27.14 9.72 9.30
C PHE A 347 -28.26 9.99 10.32
N GLY A 348 -28.96 11.12 10.18
CA GLY A 348 -30.07 11.55 11.02
C GLY A 348 -31.41 11.36 10.33
N PHE A 349 -32.15 12.46 10.13
CA PHE A 349 -33.50 12.45 9.55
C PHE A 349 -33.54 12.77 8.06
N GLY A 350 -32.38 13.00 7.42
CA GLY A 350 -32.29 13.26 5.99
C GLY A 350 -33.03 14.52 5.55
N SER A 351 -33.56 14.50 4.32
CA SER A 351 -34.24 15.64 3.68
C SER A 351 -35.74 15.72 3.98
N VAL A 352 -36.22 15.06 5.03
CA VAL A 352 -37.63 15.01 5.38
C VAL A 352 -37.87 15.64 6.75
N GLU A 353 -39.02 16.31 6.88
CA GLU A 353 -39.49 16.80 8.17
C GLU A 353 -39.98 15.62 9.02
N VAL A 354 -39.55 15.54 10.27
CA VAL A 354 -39.92 14.44 11.17
C VAL A 354 -40.56 15.00 12.43
N ARG A 355 -41.83 14.65 12.67
CA ARG A 355 -42.53 14.98 13.91
C ARG A 355 -42.14 14.00 15.01
N ARG A 356 -41.56 14.51 16.10
CA ARG A 356 -41.23 13.76 17.32
C ARG A 356 -42.14 14.15 18.47
N ASP A 357 -41.99 13.46 19.60
CA ASP A 357 -42.89 13.58 20.75
C ASP A 357 -42.93 15.00 21.32
N LEU A 358 -41.80 15.72 21.27
CA LEU A 358 -41.65 17.06 21.87
C LEU A 358 -41.60 18.20 20.85
N ALA A 359 -41.01 17.98 19.68
CA ALA A 359 -40.88 19.00 18.64
C ALA A 359 -40.82 18.40 17.23
N VAL A 360 -40.90 19.26 16.22
CA VAL A 360 -40.68 18.91 14.82
C VAL A 360 -39.21 19.12 14.49
N VAL A 361 -38.58 18.12 13.87
CA VAL A 361 -37.22 18.22 13.34
C VAL A 361 -37.30 18.68 11.88
N PRO A 362 -36.75 19.86 11.53
CA PRO A 362 -36.77 20.34 10.15
C PRO A 362 -35.93 19.44 9.22
N PRO A 363 -36.25 19.42 7.91
CA PRO A 363 -35.41 18.76 6.91
C PRO A 363 -33.95 19.22 6.96
N CYS A 364 -33.01 18.32 6.71
CA CYS A 364 -31.58 18.62 6.63
C CYS A 364 -30.99 19.26 7.90
N SER A 365 -31.55 18.97 9.07
CA SER A 365 -31.01 19.45 10.35
C SER A 365 -29.91 18.55 10.90
N ASN A 366 -28.81 19.15 11.37
CA ASN A 366 -27.90 18.49 12.30
C ASN A 366 -28.64 18.26 13.62
N VAL A 367 -28.46 17.08 14.20
CA VAL A 367 -29.08 16.73 15.49
C VAL A 367 -28.03 16.35 16.51
N PHE A 368 -28.25 16.76 17.75
CA PHE A 368 -27.33 16.57 18.86
C PHE A 368 -27.94 15.62 19.87
N PHE A 369 -27.22 14.57 20.24
CA PHE A 369 -27.68 13.64 21.29
C PHE A 369 -26.69 13.65 22.44
N GLU A 370 -27.16 14.01 23.63
CA GLU A 370 -26.44 13.72 24.87
C GLU A 370 -26.89 12.32 25.32
N VAL A 371 -25.99 11.33 25.24
CA VAL A 371 -26.30 9.91 25.44
C VAL A 371 -25.46 9.36 26.59
N GLU A 372 -26.12 8.64 27.50
CA GLU A 372 -25.46 7.81 28.51
C GLU A 372 -25.71 6.33 28.20
N MET A 373 -24.63 5.55 28.11
CA MET A 373 -24.70 4.10 27.99
C MET A 373 -24.93 3.47 29.37
N LEU A 374 -26.16 3.03 29.67
CA LEU A 374 -26.49 2.47 30.98
C LEU A 374 -25.99 1.01 31.10
N ASP A 375 -26.28 0.19 30.09
CA ASP A 375 -25.82 -1.20 30.03
C ASP A 375 -25.82 -1.74 28.60
N PHE A 376 -25.09 -2.83 28.36
CA PHE A 376 -25.19 -3.58 27.12
C PHE A 376 -24.86 -5.06 27.31
N ILE A 377 -25.45 -5.90 26.46
CA ILE A 377 -25.10 -7.30 26.27
C ILE A 377 -24.49 -7.41 24.87
N ARG A 378 -23.17 -7.62 24.81
CA ARG A 378 -22.44 -7.81 23.55
C ARG A 378 -22.98 -8.99 22.80
N GLU A 379 -22.98 -8.88 21.47
CA GLU A 379 -23.11 -10.07 20.65
C GLU A 379 -21.77 -10.81 20.66
N LYS A 380 -21.83 -12.09 21.01
CA LYS A 380 -20.66 -12.96 20.98
C LYS A 380 -20.21 -13.14 19.53
N ALA A 381 -18.91 -12.98 19.31
CA ALA A 381 -18.30 -13.31 18.04
C ALA A 381 -18.23 -14.84 17.84
N PRO A 382 -18.13 -15.34 16.58
CA PRO A 382 -18.10 -16.78 16.31
C PRO A 382 -17.02 -17.57 17.08
N TRP A 383 -15.88 -16.96 17.41
CA TRP A 383 -14.80 -17.58 18.18
C TRP A 383 -15.04 -17.62 19.70
N GLU A 384 -16.00 -16.83 20.21
CA GLU A 384 -16.42 -16.84 21.62
C GLU A 384 -17.53 -17.88 21.90
N MET A 385 -17.92 -18.63 20.88
CA MET A 385 -19.05 -19.57 20.90
C MET A 385 -18.56 -21.00 20.62
N SER A 386 -19.17 -21.97 21.30
CA SER A 386 -18.99 -23.39 20.95
C SER A 386 -19.62 -23.71 19.59
N ASN A 387 -19.17 -24.80 18.94
CA ASN A 387 -19.71 -25.23 17.65
C ASN A 387 -21.24 -25.45 17.68
N GLN A 388 -21.77 -25.95 18.79
CA GLN A 388 -23.20 -26.14 18.99
C GLN A 388 -23.95 -24.79 19.09
N GLU A 389 -23.45 -23.85 19.90
CA GLU A 389 -24.02 -22.50 20.00
C GLU A 389 -24.00 -21.78 18.65
N ARG A 390 -22.95 -21.96 17.85
CA ARG A 390 -22.84 -21.41 16.49
C ARG A 390 -23.92 -21.94 15.55
N LEU A 391 -24.17 -23.26 15.55
CA LEU A 391 -25.22 -23.89 14.75
C LEU A 391 -26.60 -23.40 15.16
N GLU A 392 -26.86 -23.28 16.46
CA GLU A 392 -28.13 -22.76 17.00
C GLU A 392 -28.33 -21.28 16.65
N ALA A 393 -27.28 -20.47 16.79
CA ALA A 393 -27.30 -19.05 16.44
C ALA A 393 -27.53 -18.84 14.94
N ALA A 394 -26.84 -19.58 14.08
CA ALA A 394 -27.05 -19.58 12.63
C ALA A 394 -28.49 -19.97 12.27
N GLY A 395 -29.02 -21.02 12.91
CA GLY A 395 -30.40 -21.47 12.75
C GLY A 395 -31.41 -20.37 13.10
N LYS A 396 -31.22 -19.73 14.26
CA LYS A 396 -32.06 -18.63 14.74
C LYS A 396 -32.03 -17.43 13.79
N LYS A 397 -30.84 -16.94 13.42
CA LYS A 397 -30.68 -15.79 12.50
C LYS A 397 -31.28 -16.09 11.12
N LYS A 398 -31.14 -17.31 10.60
CA LYS A 398 -31.79 -17.73 9.36
C LYS A 398 -33.32 -17.67 9.46
N GLU A 399 -33.93 -18.09 10.58
CA GLU A 399 -35.38 -17.98 10.78
C GLU A 399 -35.86 -16.53 10.95
N GLU A 400 -35.07 -15.67 11.60
CA GLU A 400 -35.32 -14.22 11.64
C GLU A 400 -35.31 -13.62 10.22
N GLY A 401 -34.32 -13.99 9.41
CA GLY A 401 -34.26 -13.65 7.98
C GLY A 401 -35.49 -14.12 7.21
N ASN A 402 -35.97 -15.35 7.46
CA ASN A 402 -37.19 -15.88 6.84
C ASN A 402 -38.44 -15.07 7.21
N LEU A 403 -38.54 -14.63 8.45
CA LEU A 403 -39.66 -13.79 8.91
C LEU A 403 -39.63 -12.40 8.23
N LEU A 404 -38.44 -11.80 8.11
CA LEU A 404 -38.26 -10.52 7.42
C LEU A 404 -38.52 -10.63 5.92
N PHE A 405 -38.07 -11.71 5.29
CA PHE A 405 -38.32 -11.97 3.88
C PHE A 405 -39.82 -12.07 3.58
N LYS A 406 -40.58 -12.76 4.44
CA LYS A 406 -42.05 -12.86 4.35
C LYS A 406 -42.76 -11.51 4.53
N LYS A 407 -42.16 -10.59 5.31
CA LYS A 407 -42.67 -9.22 5.51
C LYS A 407 -42.26 -8.25 4.38
N GLY A 408 -41.54 -8.71 3.35
CA GLY A 408 -41.05 -7.87 2.25
C GLY A 408 -39.84 -7.01 2.60
N LYS A 409 -39.23 -7.21 3.78
CA LYS A 409 -38.04 -6.46 4.22
C LYS A 409 -36.76 -7.15 3.72
N HIS A 410 -36.54 -7.12 2.41
CA HIS A 410 -35.51 -7.93 1.75
C HIS A 410 -34.07 -7.54 2.14
N GLN A 411 -33.78 -6.25 2.35
CA GLN A 411 -32.45 -5.79 2.78
C GLN A 411 -32.09 -6.30 4.18
N GLN A 412 -33.01 -6.16 5.12
CA GLN A 412 -32.84 -6.66 6.50
C GLN A 412 -32.77 -8.19 6.52
N ALA A 413 -33.56 -8.87 5.70
CA ALA A 413 -33.48 -10.32 5.56
C ALA A 413 -32.10 -10.77 5.05
N GLY A 414 -31.54 -10.08 4.05
CA GLY A 414 -30.19 -10.32 3.53
C GLY A 414 -29.13 -10.28 4.64
N LYS A 415 -29.09 -9.18 5.41
CA LYS A 415 -28.18 -9.04 6.57
C LYS A 415 -28.28 -10.21 7.56
N LYS A 416 -29.50 -10.68 7.85
CA LYS A 416 -29.70 -11.84 8.76
C LYS A 416 -29.17 -13.14 8.16
N TYR A 417 -29.31 -13.36 6.85
CA TYR A 417 -28.75 -14.54 6.19
C TYR A 417 -27.23 -14.50 6.11
N ASP A 418 -26.64 -13.33 5.87
CA ASP A 418 -25.18 -13.17 5.86
C ASP A 418 -24.60 -13.49 7.24
N LYS A 419 -25.17 -12.88 8.30
CA LYS A 419 -24.77 -13.17 9.68
C LYS A 419 -24.98 -14.64 10.07
N ALA A 420 -26.06 -15.25 9.58
CA ALA A 420 -26.30 -16.69 9.79
C ALA A 420 -25.22 -17.54 9.09
N ALA A 421 -24.77 -17.16 7.89
CA ALA A 421 -23.70 -17.83 7.17
C ALA A 421 -22.34 -17.67 7.86
N ASP A 422 -22.07 -16.51 8.46
CA ASP A 422 -20.83 -16.23 9.20
C ASP A 422 -20.68 -17.12 10.43
N TYR A 423 -21.76 -17.37 11.17
CA TYR A 423 -21.72 -18.31 12.31
C TYR A 423 -21.32 -19.73 11.89
N VAL A 424 -21.58 -20.14 10.65
CA VAL A 424 -21.21 -21.46 10.10
C VAL A 424 -20.16 -21.37 9.00
N SER A 425 -19.32 -20.33 9.02
CA SER A 425 -18.19 -20.22 8.09
C SER A 425 -17.17 -21.34 8.29
N GLU A 426 -16.39 -21.62 7.24
CA GLU A 426 -15.36 -22.66 7.19
C GLU A 426 -14.17 -22.38 8.12
N ASP A 427 -14.07 -21.18 8.68
CA ASP A 427 -13.01 -20.75 9.59
C ASP A 427 -13.19 -21.31 11.02
N GLY A 428 -14.29 -22.02 11.27
CA GLY A 428 -14.55 -22.74 12.52
C GLY A 428 -14.08 -24.19 12.45
N ASN A 429 -13.34 -24.63 13.47
CA ASN A 429 -12.92 -26.02 13.67
C ASN A 429 -14.13 -26.93 14.01
N PHE A 430 -15.09 -27.06 13.08
CA PHE A 430 -16.21 -27.99 13.18
C PHE A 430 -15.69 -29.42 12.99
N GLY A 431 -16.03 -30.34 13.88
CA GLY A 431 -15.75 -31.76 13.68
C GLY A 431 -16.48 -32.32 12.46
N ASP A 432 -16.14 -33.53 12.05
CA ASP A 432 -16.71 -34.17 10.86
C ASP A 432 -18.24 -34.29 10.91
N ASP A 433 -18.81 -34.44 12.12
CA ASP A 433 -20.26 -34.57 12.31
C ASP A 433 -20.97 -33.21 12.34
N GLU A 434 -20.39 -32.19 12.97
CA GLU A 434 -20.93 -30.84 12.95
C GLU A 434 -20.81 -30.18 11.57
N SER A 435 -19.75 -30.49 10.82
CA SER A 435 -19.55 -30.05 9.44
C SER A 435 -20.67 -30.53 8.51
N LYS A 436 -21.24 -31.71 8.76
CA LYS A 436 -22.42 -32.24 8.03
C LYS A 436 -23.68 -31.41 8.29
N LEU A 437 -23.77 -30.70 9.42
CA LEU A 437 -24.89 -29.82 9.77
C LEU A 437 -24.66 -28.38 9.32
N ALA A 438 -23.43 -27.87 9.47
CA ALA A 438 -23.04 -26.51 9.13
C ALA A 438 -23.13 -26.25 7.61
N ARG A 439 -22.62 -27.18 6.80
CA ARG A 439 -22.53 -27.02 5.33
C ARG A 439 -23.91 -26.84 4.67
N PRO A 440 -24.94 -27.68 4.92
CA PRO A 440 -26.28 -27.45 4.39
C PRO A 440 -26.90 -26.14 4.88
N LEU A 441 -26.70 -25.79 6.15
CA LEU A 441 -27.25 -24.57 6.74
C LEU A 441 -26.67 -23.32 6.06
N ARG A 442 -25.37 -23.31 5.80
CA ARG A 442 -24.68 -22.22 5.10
C ARG A 442 -25.16 -22.05 3.66
N MET A 443 -25.27 -23.16 2.91
CA MET A 443 -25.80 -23.12 1.54
C MET A 443 -27.23 -22.58 1.48
N LEU A 444 -28.08 -22.95 2.46
CA LEU A 444 -29.43 -22.40 2.58
C LEU A 444 -29.42 -20.88 2.83
N CYS A 445 -28.50 -20.38 3.65
CA CYS A 445 -28.35 -18.95 3.91
C CYS A 445 -27.96 -18.20 2.63
N TRP A 446 -26.95 -18.67 1.88
CA TRP A 446 -26.57 -18.05 0.60
C TRP A 446 -27.67 -18.12 -0.45
N LEU A 447 -28.38 -19.24 -0.55
CA LEU A 447 -29.54 -19.36 -1.43
C LEU A 447 -30.60 -18.30 -1.07
N ASN A 448 -30.95 -18.17 0.21
CA ASN A 448 -31.94 -17.19 0.65
C ASN A 448 -31.46 -15.75 0.48
N GLY A 449 -30.18 -15.48 0.72
CA GLY A 449 -29.53 -14.20 0.42
C GLY A 449 -29.64 -13.86 -1.06
N ALA A 450 -29.33 -14.79 -1.96
CA ALA A 450 -29.49 -14.59 -3.40
C ALA A 450 -30.95 -14.27 -3.80
N ALA A 451 -31.93 -14.88 -3.12
CA ALA A 451 -33.33 -14.56 -3.33
C ALA A 451 -33.68 -13.13 -2.85
N CYS A 452 -33.03 -12.63 -1.79
CA CYS A 452 -33.15 -11.23 -1.35
C CYS A 452 -32.55 -10.29 -2.39
N SER A 453 -31.32 -10.57 -2.85
CA SER A 453 -30.62 -9.75 -3.83
C SER A 453 -31.40 -9.64 -5.15
N LEU A 454 -31.99 -10.73 -5.64
CA LEU A 454 -32.90 -10.71 -6.79
C LEU A 454 -34.14 -9.81 -6.57
N LYS A 455 -34.67 -9.72 -5.34
CA LYS A 455 -35.79 -8.83 -5.01
C LYS A 455 -35.39 -7.36 -4.88
N LEU A 456 -34.12 -7.10 -4.55
CA LEU A 456 -33.54 -5.77 -4.43
C LEU A 456 -32.98 -5.24 -5.75
N ASN A 457 -33.05 -6.02 -6.84
CA ASN A 457 -32.37 -5.78 -8.12
C ASN A 457 -30.84 -5.68 -7.98
N ASP A 458 -30.28 -6.26 -6.92
CA ASP A 458 -28.84 -6.44 -6.76
C ASP A 458 -28.43 -7.74 -7.44
N PHE A 459 -28.36 -7.70 -8.77
CA PHE A 459 -28.09 -8.88 -9.58
C PHE A 459 -26.66 -9.40 -9.41
N GLN A 460 -25.70 -8.53 -9.10
CA GLN A 460 -24.31 -8.90 -8.89
C GLN A 460 -24.13 -9.72 -7.60
N GLU A 461 -24.71 -9.27 -6.48
CA GLU A 461 -24.65 -10.05 -5.24
C GLU A 461 -25.43 -11.37 -5.37
N ALA A 462 -26.55 -11.40 -6.11
CA ALA A 462 -27.27 -12.63 -6.41
C ALA A 462 -26.39 -13.66 -7.17
N ILE A 463 -25.61 -13.21 -8.16
CA ILE A 463 -24.68 -14.05 -8.93
C ILE A 463 -23.59 -14.62 -8.02
N LYS A 464 -22.99 -13.77 -7.19
CA LYS A 464 -21.93 -14.15 -6.24
C LYS A 464 -22.42 -15.19 -5.24
N LEU A 465 -23.56 -14.96 -4.59
CA LEU A 465 -24.12 -15.90 -3.62
C LEU A 465 -24.52 -17.24 -4.25
N CYS A 466 -25.11 -17.24 -5.45
CA CYS A 466 -25.41 -18.48 -6.17
C CYS A 466 -24.13 -19.22 -6.58
N SER A 467 -23.08 -18.51 -6.97
CA SER A 467 -21.80 -19.12 -7.32
C SER A 467 -21.14 -19.81 -6.12
N LYS A 468 -21.20 -19.19 -4.93
CA LYS A 468 -20.75 -19.84 -3.67
C LYS A 468 -21.47 -21.16 -3.40
N VAL A 469 -22.78 -21.24 -3.69
CA VAL A 469 -23.55 -22.50 -3.55
C VAL A 469 -23.09 -23.53 -4.59
N LEU A 470 -22.84 -23.11 -5.83
CA LEU A 470 -22.43 -24.00 -6.93
C LEU A 470 -20.98 -24.49 -6.80
N ASP A 471 -20.12 -23.77 -6.08
CA ASP A 471 -18.80 -24.27 -5.72
C ASP A 471 -18.87 -25.50 -4.80
N ILE A 472 -19.93 -25.59 -3.99
CA ILE A 472 -20.15 -26.68 -3.04
C ILE A 472 -21.03 -27.79 -3.64
N GLU A 473 -22.10 -27.40 -4.33
CA GLU A 473 -23.08 -28.27 -5.00
C GLU A 473 -23.28 -27.79 -6.44
N PHE A 474 -22.37 -28.15 -7.34
CA PHE A 474 -22.36 -27.66 -8.72
C PHE A 474 -23.60 -28.00 -9.56
N HIS A 475 -24.39 -28.97 -9.13
CA HIS A 475 -25.67 -29.35 -9.74
C HIS A 475 -26.90 -28.76 -9.02
N ASN A 476 -26.74 -27.78 -8.13
CA ASN A 476 -27.86 -27.21 -7.39
C ASN A 476 -28.81 -26.42 -8.30
N VAL A 477 -29.95 -27.02 -8.65
CA VAL A 477 -30.94 -26.46 -9.59
C VAL A 477 -31.45 -25.08 -9.15
N LYS A 478 -31.61 -24.84 -7.84
CA LYS A 478 -32.09 -23.54 -7.34
C LYS A 478 -31.05 -22.43 -7.51
N ALA A 479 -29.77 -22.73 -7.30
CA ALA A 479 -28.69 -21.77 -7.50
C ALA A 479 -28.50 -21.48 -8.99
N LEU A 480 -28.48 -22.50 -9.86
CA LEU A 480 -28.42 -22.33 -11.32
C LEU A 480 -29.59 -21.49 -11.83
N TYR A 481 -30.81 -21.79 -11.37
CA TYR A 481 -32.01 -21.04 -11.74
C TYR A 481 -31.93 -19.56 -11.34
N ARG A 482 -31.57 -19.27 -10.08
CA ARG A 482 -31.47 -17.89 -9.56
C ARG A 482 -30.33 -17.10 -10.20
N ARG A 483 -29.21 -17.75 -10.49
CA ARG A 483 -28.08 -17.12 -11.19
C ARG A 483 -28.43 -16.80 -12.64
N ALA A 484 -29.14 -17.72 -13.33
CA ALA A 484 -29.67 -17.44 -14.66
C ALA A 484 -30.67 -16.28 -14.68
N GLN A 485 -31.52 -16.14 -13.66
CA GLN A 485 -32.40 -14.97 -13.51
C GLN A 485 -31.60 -13.67 -13.43
N ALA A 486 -30.56 -13.63 -12.59
CA ALA A 486 -29.70 -12.45 -12.45
C ALA A 486 -28.96 -12.12 -13.77
N TYR A 487 -28.40 -13.13 -14.45
CA TYR A 487 -27.73 -12.95 -15.75
C TYR A 487 -28.67 -12.37 -16.82
N MET A 488 -29.93 -12.81 -16.86
CA MET A 488 -30.91 -12.28 -17.80
C MET A 488 -31.25 -10.80 -17.56
N GLU A 489 -31.30 -10.36 -16.30
CA GLU A 489 -31.59 -8.97 -15.95
C GLU A 489 -30.41 -8.04 -16.28
N ILE A 490 -29.16 -8.52 -16.17
CA ILE A 490 -27.96 -7.78 -16.61
C ILE A 490 -27.65 -7.98 -18.11
N ALA A 491 -28.55 -8.62 -18.86
CA ALA A 491 -28.46 -8.92 -20.29
C ALA A 491 -27.28 -9.85 -20.71
N ASP A 492 -26.71 -10.61 -19.78
CA ASP A 492 -25.77 -11.70 -20.11
C ASP A 492 -26.54 -12.98 -20.47
N LEU A 493 -27.07 -12.98 -21.69
CA LEU A 493 -27.90 -14.08 -22.17
C LEU A 493 -27.11 -15.38 -22.39
N VAL A 494 -25.77 -15.30 -22.50
CA VAL A 494 -24.91 -16.47 -22.77
C VAL A 494 -24.69 -17.26 -21.49
N LEU A 495 -24.33 -16.59 -20.39
CA LEU A 495 -24.17 -17.26 -19.10
C LEU A 495 -25.51 -17.75 -18.54
N ALA A 496 -26.60 -17.00 -18.77
CA ALA A 496 -27.95 -17.46 -18.47
C ALA A 496 -28.30 -18.77 -19.20
N GLU A 497 -27.95 -18.90 -20.48
CA GLU A 497 -28.20 -20.12 -21.26
C GLU A 497 -27.44 -21.32 -20.69
N LEU A 498 -26.18 -21.11 -20.28
CA LEU A 498 -25.34 -22.16 -19.72
C LEU A 498 -25.93 -22.71 -18.42
N ASP A 499 -26.36 -21.81 -17.51
CA ASP A 499 -26.94 -22.22 -16.24
C ASP A 499 -28.31 -22.90 -16.42
N ILE A 500 -29.13 -22.42 -17.36
CA ILE A 500 -30.41 -23.05 -17.70
C ILE A 500 -30.21 -24.46 -18.26
N LYS A 501 -29.26 -24.64 -19.18
CA LYS A 501 -28.92 -25.96 -19.74
C LYS A 501 -28.47 -26.93 -18.65
N LYS A 502 -27.53 -26.50 -17.79
CA LYS A 502 -27.07 -27.31 -16.65
C LYS A 502 -28.22 -27.67 -15.70
N ALA A 503 -29.14 -26.74 -15.44
CA ALA A 503 -30.27 -27.01 -14.56
C ALA A 503 -31.27 -28.02 -15.18
N LEU A 504 -31.47 -27.98 -16.50
CA LEU A 504 -32.28 -28.95 -17.24
C LEU A 504 -31.59 -30.30 -17.46
N GLU A 505 -30.26 -30.36 -17.45
CA GLU A 505 -29.53 -31.63 -17.44
C GLU A 505 -29.79 -32.39 -16.13
N VAL A 506 -29.87 -31.67 -15.00
CA VAL A 506 -30.13 -32.25 -13.67
C VAL A 506 -31.62 -32.57 -13.48
N ASP A 507 -32.52 -31.63 -13.83
CA ASP A 507 -33.96 -31.80 -13.75
C ASP A 507 -34.64 -31.43 -15.08
N PRO A 508 -34.73 -32.40 -16.03
CA PRO A 508 -35.31 -32.16 -17.35
C PRO A 508 -36.79 -31.82 -17.35
N HIS A 509 -37.50 -31.99 -16.23
CA HIS A 509 -38.93 -31.72 -16.10
C HIS A 509 -39.24 -30.46 -15.30
N ASN A 510 -38.21 -29.69 -14.92
CA ASN A 510 -38.37 -28.48 -14.14
C ASN A 510 -39.18 -27.41 -14.90
N ARG A 511 -40.39 -27.11 -14.43
CA ARG A 511 -41.29 -26.15 -15.08
C ARG A 511 -40.77 -24.72 -15.04
N GLU A 512 -40.12 -24.32 -13.95
CA GLU A 512 -39.61 -22.96 -13.76
C GLU A 512 -38.41 -22.71 -14.68
N VAL A 513 -37.48 -23.68 -14.77
CA VAL A 513 -36.33 -23.60 -15.66
C VAL A 513 -36.76 -23.59 -17.14
N LYS A 514 -37.75 -24.38 -17.53
CA LYS A 514 -38.31 -24.34 -18.91
C LYS A 514 -38.99 -23.01 -19.24
N LEU A 515 -39.62 -22.37 -18.25
CA LEU A 515 -40.26 -21.08 -18.45
C LEU A 515 -39.22 -19.98 -18.70
N ILE A 516 -38.14 -19.97 -17.91
CA ILE A 516 -37.05 -19.01 -18.09
C ILE A 516 -36.25 -19.29 -19.37
N GLU A 517 -36.08 -20.56 -19.79
CA GLU A 517 -35.50 -20.92 -21.10
C GLU A 517 -36.32 -20.32 -22.27
N LYS A 518 -37.65 -20.37 -22.19
CA LYS A 518 -38.52 -19.74 -23.19
C LYS A 518 -38.37 -18.22 -23.21
N ASN A 519 -38.26 -17.59 -22.04
CA ASN A 519 -38.04 -16.16 -21.93
C ASN A 519 -36.67 -15.76 -22.48
N LEU A 520 -35.62 -16.54 -22.18
CA LEU A 520 -34.26 -16.35 -22.70
C LEU A 520 -34.25 -16.38 -24.23
N LYS A 521 -34.87 -17.40 -24.85
CA LYS A 521 -34.98 -17.51 -26.32
C LYS A 521 -35.67 -16.30 -26.94
N ARG A 522 -36.70 -15.75 -26.28
CA ARG A 522 -37.35 -14.51 -26.72
C ARG A 522 -36.40 -13.31 -26.63
N LEU A 523 -35.70 -13.15 -25.50
CA LEU A 523 -34.73 -12.07 -25.29
C LEU A 523 -33.56 -12.14 -26.28
N GLN A 524 -33.07 -13.34 -26.61
CA GLN A 524 -32.03 -13.57 -27.63
C GLN A 524 -32.52 -13.08 -28.99
N VAL A 525 -33.72 -13.49 -29.44
CA VAL A 525 -34.30 -13.02 -30.71
C VAL A 525 -34.52 -11.50 -30.73
N GLU A 526 -34.91 -10.91 -29.60
CA GLU A 526 -35.04 -9.45 -29.48
C GLU A 526 -33.68 -8.74 -29.49
N SER A 527 -32.65 -9.32 -28.88
CA SER A 527 -31.26 -8.85 -28.94
C SER A 527 -30.75 -8.91 -30.37
N ASP A 528 -30.84 -10.05 -31.04
CA ASP A 528 -30.39 -10.24 -32.42
C ASP A 528 -31.07 -9.27 -33.39
N LYS A 529 -32.36 -8.98 -33.19
CA LYS A 529 -33.08 -7.97 -33.98
C LYS A 529 -32.58 -6.55 -33.70
N ARG A 530 -32.30 -6.22 -32.43
CA ARG A 530 -31.73 -4.92 -32.05
C ARG A 530 -30.32 -4.77 -32.63
N ASP A 531 -29.50 -5.80 -32.54
CA ASP A 531 -28.13 -5.82 -33.06
C ASP A 531 -28.13 -5.74 -34.58
N ALA A 532 -28.95 -6.54 -35.27
CA ALA A 532 -29.11 -6.44 -36.73
C ALA A 532 -29.54 -5.03 -37.18
N LYS A 533 -30.47 -4.38 -36.44
CA LYS A 533 -30.90 -3.01 -36.73
C LYS A 533 -29.80 -1.99 -36.42
N LEU A 534 -29.03 -2.20 -35.35
CA LEU A 534 -27.89 -1.37 -34.97
C LEU A 534 -26.78 -1.48 -36.02
N TYR A 535 -26.36 -2.69 -36.40
CA TYR A 535 -25.40 -2.94 -37.48
C TYR A 535 -25.87 -2.34 -38.80
N THR A 536 -27.14 -2.54 -39.18
CA THR A 536 -27.70 -1.93 -40.40
C THR A 536 -27.62 -0.39 -40.36
N ASN A 537 -27.86 0.23 -39.20
CA ASN A 537 -27.73 1.68 -39.03
C ASN A 537 -26.28 2.16 -39.00
N ILE A 538 -25.36 1.37 -38.43
CA ILE A 538 -23.91 1.66 -38.40
C ILE A 538 -23.33 1.57 -39.82
N PHE A 539 -23.61 0.50 -40.57
CA PHE A 539 -23.17 0.35 -41.95
C PHE A 539 -23.91 1.30 -42.92
N GLY A 540 -25.16 1.65 -42.63
CA GLY A 540 -25.92 2.67 -43.34
C GLY A 540 -25.42 4.11 -43.11
N ARG A 541 -24.74 4.37 -41.98
CA ARG A 541 -24.02 5.63 -41.73
C ARG A 541 -22.61 5.62 -42.34
N ALA A 542 -21.88 4.52 -42.25
CA ALA A 542 -20.56 4.37 -42.86
C ALA A 542 -20.58 4.54 -44.39
N THR A 543 -21.67 4.15 -45.06
CA THR A 543 -21.87 4.37 -46.50
C THR A 543 -22.20 5.82 -46.88
N LYS A 544 -22.66 6.65 -45.94
CA LYS A 544 -22.82 8.10 -46.15
C LYS A 544 -21.51 8.88 -45.99
N ASP A 545 -20.62 8.42 -45.11
CA ASP A 545 -19.31 9.05 -44.89
C ASP A 545 -18.25 8.60 -45.93
N PHE A 546 -18.40 7.40 -46.52
CA PHE A 546 -17.56 6.96 -47.65
C PHE A 546 -17.95 7.59 -49.01
N LEU A 547 -19.14 8.18 -49.14
CA LEU A 547 -19.56 8.85 -50.38
C LEU A 547 -19.00 10.27 -50.54
N LEU A 548 -18.34 10.84 -49.51
CA LEU A 548 -17.69 12.15 -49.59
C LEU A 548 -16.18 12.05 -49.88
N LEU A 549 -15.55 10.89 -49.64
CA LEU A 549 -14.13 10.65 -49.96
C LEU A 549 -13.91 10.01 -51.35
N ALA A 550 -14.93 9.34 -51.91
CA ALA A 550 -14.82 8.70 -53.24
C ALA A 550 -14.96 9.66 -54.44
N VAL A 551 -15.26 10.95 -54.22
CA VAL A 551 -15.32 11.99 -55.27
C VAL A 551 -14.00 12.77 -55.41
N VAL A 552 -13.02 12.58 -54.51
CA VAL A 552 -11.73 13.29 -54.55
C VAL A 552 -10.55 12.39 -54.96
N CYS A 553 -10.75 11.07 -55.07
CA CYS A 553 -9.68 10.11 -55.43
C CYS A 553 -9.95 9.33 -56.73
N SER A 554 -10.57 9.96 -57.73
CA SER A 554 -10.78 9.39 -59.07
C SER A 554 -10.19 10.27 -60.19
N CYS A 555 -8.94 10.73 -60.01
CA CYS A 555 -8.17 11.44 -61.05
C CYS A 555 -6.74 10.94 -61.29
N PHE A 556 -6.29 9.86 -60.67
CA PHE A 556 -5.02 9.21 -61.05
C PHE A 556 -5.18 7.69 -61.07
N TYR A 557 -4.66 7.06 -62.12
CA TYR A 557 -4.70 5.62 -62.43
C TYR A 557 -5.90 5.11 -63.25
N PHE A 558 -6.12 5.76 -64.39
CA PHE A 558 -6.61 5.07 -65.61
C PHE A 558 -5.44 4.98 -66.61
N CYS A 559 -4.58 3.98 -66.45
CA CYS A 559 -3.74 3.39 -67.49
C CYS A 559 -2.84 2.35 -66.83
N PHE A 560 -3.22 1.08 -66.92
CA PHE A 560 -2.40 0.00 -67.49
C PHE A 560 -3.05 -1.36 -67.12
N TYR A 561 -3.57 -1.99 -68.18
CA TYR A 561 -3.66 -3.44 -68.37
C TYR A 561 -4.68 -4.26 -67.56
N SER A 562 -5.84 -4.34 -68.20
CA SER A 562 -6.56 -5.58 -68.42
C SER A 562 -5.66 -6.74 -68.91
N HIS A 563 -5.69 -7.87 -68.23
CA HIS A 563 -5.92 -9.20 -68.84
C HIS A 563 -5.94 -10.31 -67.78
N LEU A 564 -6.78 -11.32 -68.04
CA LEU A 564 -6.97 -12.58 -67.32
C LEU A 564 -7.87 -12.57 -66.09
N PHE A 565 -9.17 -12.46 -66.36
CA PHE A 565 -10.15 -13.24 -65.62
C PHE A 565 -11.19 -13.81 -66.59
N GLN A 566 -10.95 -15.03 -67.06
CA GLN A 566 -11.99 -15.96 -67.50
C GLN A 566 -11.31 -17.30 -67.79
N MET A 567 -11.52 -18.29 -66.93
CA MET A 567 -11.97 -19.62 -67.35
C MET A 567 -12.38 -20.46 -66.13
N PHE A 568 -13.70 -20.68 -66.06
CA PHE A 568 -14.38 -21.93 -65.70
C PHE A 568 -14.30 -22.50 -64.27
N ALA A 569 -15.43 -22.34 -63.59
CA ALA A 569 -15.98 -23.33 -62.65
C ALA A 569 -16.31 -24.66 -63.38
N HIS A 570 -16.26 -25.81 -62.68
CA HIS A 570 -17.44 -26.58 -62.23
C HIS A 570 -17.13 -28.02 -61.74
N ARG A 571 -17.90 -28.46 -60.72
CA ARG A 571 -18.23 -29.84 -60.24
C ARG A 571 -17.27 -30.47 -59.22
N CYS A 572 -17.64 -30.81 -57.98
CA CYS A 572 -18.78 -31.53 -57.35
C CYS A 572 -18.44 -32.99 -56.96
N PHE A 573 -18.82 -33.33 -55.72
CA PHE A 573 -19.15 -34.65 -55.13
C PHE A 573 -18.14 -35.39 -54.20
N GLN A 574 -18.40 -35.22 -52.90
CA GLN A 574 -18.45 -36.14 -51.73
C GLN A 574 -17.59 -37.43 -51.61
N SER A 575 -16.83 -37.45 -50.50
CA SER A 575 -16.68 -38.46 -49.41
C SER A 575 -16.36 -39.94 -49.70
N LEU A 576 -15.27 -40.47 -49.11
CA LEU A 576 -15.28 -41.32 -47.88
C LEU A 576 -13.89 -41.93 -47.57
N THR A 577 -13.51 -41.81 -46.29
CA THR A 577 -12.78 -42.75 -45.41
C THR A 577 -11.30 -43.12 -45.60
N HIS A 578 -10.54 -42.79 -44.54
CA HIS A 578 -9.47 -43.55 -43.84
C HIS A 578 -8.32 -44.19 -44.64
N SER A 579 -7.08 -43.73 -44.40
CA SER A 579 -6.16 -44.36 -43.42
C SER A 579 -4.67 -44.00 -43.69
N TRP A 580 -4.08 -43.29 -42.72
CA TRP A 580 -2.71 -43.41 -42.19
C TRP A 580 -1.45 -43.00 -43.00
N LEU A 581 -0.71 -42.10 -42.31
CA LEU A 581 0.74 -42.02 -42.08
C LEU A 581 1.62 -41.08 -42.92
N ASN A 582 2.19 -40.14 -42.15
CA ASN A 582 3.51 -39.51 -42.26
C ASN A 582 3.68 -38.37 -43.26
N PHE A 583 3.54 -37.14 -42.77
CA PHE A 583 4.64 -36.17 -42.61
C PHE A 583 4.02 -34.80 -42.34
N PHE A 584 4.07 -34.31 -41.10
CA PHE A 584 4.19 -32.89 -40.68
C PHE A 584 4.07 -32.90 -39.14
N PRO A 585 5.06 -32.40 -38.37
CA PRO A 585 4.95 -32.36 -36.92
C PRO A 585 3.92 -31.29 -36.53
N ASP A 586 2.86 -31.69 -35.84
CA ASP A 586 1.88 -30.79 -35.22
C ASP A 586 2.55 -30.00 -34.08
N SER A 587 2.27 -28.71 -34.01
CA SER A 587 2.75 -27.77 -32.96
C SER A 587 2.33 -28.13 -31.53
N ARG A 588 1.48 -29.15 -31.36
CA ARG A 588 1.12 -29.74 -30.05
C ARG A 588 2.27 -30.51 -29.40
N ASP A 589 3.20 -31.04 -30.21
CA ASP A 589 4.32 -31.85 -29.73
C ASP A 589 5.53 -31.02 -29.30
N LEU A 590 5.66 -29.76 -29.71
CA LEU A 590 6.82 -28.94 -29.34
C LEU A 590 6.86 -28.55 -27.85
N PHE A 591 5.71 -28.48 -27.18
CA PHE A 591 5.63 -28.25 -25.73
C PHE A 591 5.70 -29.57 -24.95
N LEU A 592 5.10 -30.65 -25.47
CA LEU A 592 5.18 -31.98 -24.86
C LEU A 592 6.57 -32.64 -25.00
N LEU A 593 7.39 -32.27 -26.00
CA LEU A 593 8.77 -32.76 -26.12
C LEU A 593 9.75 -32.10 -25.13
N ASN A 594 9.48 -30.87 -24.67
CA ASN A 594 10.30 -30.18 -23.66
C ASN A 594 9.75 -30.31 -22.23
N LEU A 595 8.52 -30.82 -22.06
CA LEU A 595 7.93 -31.19 -20.78
C LEU A 595 7.74 -32.71 -20.67
N LYS A 596 8.77 -33.49 -21.06
CA LYS A 596 8.76 -34.92 -20.76
C LYS A 596 8.78 -35.12 -19.24
N PRO A 597 8.08 -36.15 -18.72
CA PRO A 597 8.25 -36.58 -17.34
C PRO A 597 9.73 -37.00 -17.15
N GLY A 598 10.51 -36.19 -16.43
CA GLY A 598 11.93 -36.41 -16.20
C GLY A 598 12.86 -35.21 -16.45
N THR A 599 12.36 -34.08 -16.98
CA THR A 599 13.06 -32.79 -16.88
C THR A 599 12.50 -32.02 -15.69
N ASN A 600 13.30 -31.96 -14.62
CA ASN A 600 12.96 -31.50 -13.27
C ASN A 600 12.28 -30.11 -13.24
N LEU A 601 10.96 -30.08 -13.08
CA LEU A 601 10.22 -28.94 -12.54
C LEU A 601 9.82 -29.29 -11.10
N THR A 602 10.70 -29.02 -10.15
CA THR A 602 10.28 -28.74 -8.78
C THR A 602 9.61 -27.36 -8.84
N LEU A 603 8.44 -27.15 -8.23
CA LEU A 603 7.59 -25.97 -8.54
C LEU A 603 7.22 -25.12 -7.34
N TYR A 604 7.43 -25.64 -6.14
CA TYR A 604 7.16 -24.95 -4.89
C TYR A 604 8.36 -25.11 -3.97
N VAL A 605 8.76 -24.01 -3.32
CA VAL A 605 9.70 -24.04 -2.19
C VAL A 605 8.99 -23.46 -0.98
N GLY A 606 9.07 -24.18 0.14
CA GLY A 606 8.53 -23.73 1.42
C GLY A 606 9.46 -22.72 2.09
N VAL A 607 8.92 -21.59 2.53
CA VAL A 607 9.63 -20.47 3.18
C VAL A 607 8.80 -19.92 4.34
N GLY A 608 9.38 -19.04 5.14
CA GLY A 608 8.81 -18.57 6.41
C GLY A 608 9.09 -19.53 7.57
N GLU A 609 8.51 -19.22 8.73
CA GLU A 609 8.55 -20.12 9.89
C GLU A 609 7.74 -21.39 9.57
N GLU A 610 8.28 -22.56 9.90
CA GLU A 610 7.64 -23.86 9.63
C GLU A 610 7.23 -24.11 8.16
N GLU A 611 7.82 -23.38 7.20
CA GLU A 611 7.46 -23.45 5.78
C GLU A 611 5.99 -23.13 5.49
N GLU A 612 5.41 -22.21 6.25
CA GLU A 612 4.02 -21.78 6.10
C GLU A 612 3.73 -21.07 4.77
N VAL A 613 4.72 -20.46 4.12
CA VAL A 613 4.60 -19.86 2.78
C VAL A 613 5.14 -20.83 1.73
N GLN A 614 4.42 -20.98 0.63
CA GLN A 614 4.79 -21.84 -0.49
C GLN A 614 4.94 -20.98 -1.74
N LEU A 615 6.18 -20.64 -2.09
CA LEU A 615 6.49 -19.84 -3.27
C LEU A 615 6.54 -20.73 -4.50
N PHE A 616 5.72 -20.40 -5.48
CA PHE A 616 5.69 -21.02 -6.79
C PHE A 616 6.75 -20.40 -7.70
N TYR A 617 7.39 -21.21 -8.54
CA TYR A 617 8.37 -20.71 -9.49
C TYR A 617 8.37 -21.48 -10.81
N TYR A 618 8.79 -20.79 -11.86
CA TYR A 618 9.10 -21.37 -13.17
C TYR A 618 10.60 -21.34 -13.34
N PHE A 619 11.22 -22.47 -13.68
CA PHE A 619 12.63 -22.52 -14.01
C PHE A 619 12.84 -22.85 -15.48
N VAL A 620 13.57 -21.99 -16.18
CA VAL A 620 13.98 -22.21 -17.56
C VAL A 620 15.49 -22.33 -17.62
N LYS A 621 15.96 -23.57 -17.82
CA LYS A 621 17.36 -23.88 -18.05
C LYS A 621 17.77 -23.41 -19.45
N THR A 622 18.94 -22.79 -19.57
CA THR A 622 19.43 -22.34 -20.87
C THR A 622 19.78 -23.49 -21.81
N GLU A 623 19.68 -23.24 -23.12
CA GLU A 623 20.11 -24.18 -24.17
C GLU A 623 21.65 -24.18 -24.35
N ARG A 624 22.32 -23.11 -23.91
CA ARG A 624 23.79 -23.00 -23.91
C ARG A 624 24.32 -23.68 -22.66
N LYS A 625 25.46 -24.40 -22.74
CA LYS A 625 26.09 -25.17 -21.64
C LYS A 625 25.70 -24.68 -20.23
N PRO A 626 24.71 -25.33 -19.57
CA PRO A 626 24.06 -24.75 -18.40
C PRO A 626 24.96 -24.62 -17.18
N GLU A 627 25.97 -25.47 -17.05
CA GLU A 627 26.99 -25.44 -15.98
C GLU A 627 27.88 -24.17 -16.06
N GLU A 628 27.99 -23.55 -17.24
CA GLU A 628 28.85 -22.39 -17.50
C GLU A 628 28.04 -21.09 -17.65
N ALA A 629 26.72 -21.19 -17.83
CA ALA A 629 25.85 -20.05 -18.11
C ALA A 629 25.41 -19.34 -16.82
N PRO A 630 25.23 -18.01 -16.83
CA PRO A 630 24.71 -17.30 -15.67
C PRO A 630 23.35 -17.83 -15.21
N LEU A 631 23.15 -17.87 -13.89
CA LEU A 631 21.86 -18.12 -13.24
C LEU A 631 21.27 -16.78 -12.81
N MET A 632 19.98 -16.58 -13.08
CA MET A 632 19.26 -15.38 -12.67
C MET A 632 17.99 -15.71 -11.89
N LEU A 633 17.78 -15.02 -10.79
CA LEU A 633 16.48 -14.95 -10.12
C LEU A 633 15.73 -13.72 -10.61
N TRP A 634 14.51 -13.87 -11.12
CA TRP A 634 13.68 -12.77 -11.60
C TRP A 634 12.45 -12.57 -10.71
N LEU A 635 12.28 -11.34 -10.23
CA LEU A 635 11.13 -10.88 -9.43
C LEU A 635 10.35 -9.83 -10.23
N THR A 636 9.12 -10.15 -10.60
CA THR A 636 8.21 -9.19 -11.24
C THR A 636 7.62 -8.23 -10.20
N GLY A 637 7.37 -6.98 -10.60
CA GLY A 637 6.88 -5.92 -9.70
C GLY A 637 5.39 -6.02 -9.34
N GLY A 638 4.72 -4.87 -9.28
CA GLY A 638 3.32 -4.73 -8.86
C GLY A 638 3.17 -3.74 -7.69
N PRO A 639 3.40 -4.15 -6.42
CA PRO A 639 3.75 -5.49 -5.95
C PRO A 639 2.62 -6.51 -6.18
N GLY A 640 2.96 -7.78 -6.34
CA GLY A 640 1.97 -8.87 -6.46
C GLY A 640 1.61 -9.30 -7.87
N CYS A 641 2.42 -8.94 -8.89
CA CYS A 641 2.28 -9.48 -10.24
C CYS A 641 3.07 -10.77 -10.42
N SER A 642 2.46 -11.76 -11.07
CA SER A 642 3.07 -13.06 -11.33
C SER A 642 4.23 -12.96 -12.31
N SER A 643 5.32 -13.67 -12.00
CA SER A 643 6.50 -13.75 -12.87
C SER A 643 6.30 -14.60 -14.12
N LEU A 644 5.12 -15.21 -14.26
CA LEU A 644 4.67 -15.72 -15.55
C LEU A 644 4.56 -14.59 -16.60
N THR A 645 4.32 -13.34 -16.17
CA THR A 645 4.31 -12.18 -17.05
C THR A 645 5.65 -12.04 -17.78
N ALA A 646 6.76 -12.03 -17.02
CA ALA A 646 8.10 -11.96 -17.58
C ALA A 646 8.45 -13.20 -18.43
N LEU A 647 7.93 -14.36 -18.04
CA LEU A 647 8.11 -15.60 -18.82
C LEU A 647 7.43 -15.56 -20.20
N LEU A 648 6.23 -14.98 -20.31
CA LEU A 648 5.39 -15.11 -21.51
C LEU A 648 5.31 -13.87 -22.40
N TYR A 649 5.71 -12.69 -21.90
CA TYR A 649 5.59 -11.44 -22.64
C TYR A 649 6.91 -10.69 -22.81
N GLU A 650 7.87 -10.92 -21.94
CA GLU A 650 9.09 -10.11 -21.88
C GLU A 650 10.31 -10.89 -22.37
N MET A 651 10.72 -11.92 -21.62
CA MET A 651 12.08 -12.47 -21.75
C MET A 651 12.16 -13.99 -21.70
N GLY A 652 11.06 -14.70 -21.41
CA GLY A 652 11.06 -16.15 -21.45
C GLY A 652 10.98 -16.72 -22.88
N PRO A 653 11.05 -18.05 -23.01
CA PRO A 653 11.22 -18.73 -24.29
C PRO A 653 9.95 -18.78 -25.15
N LEU A 654 8.81 -18.33 -24.64
CA LEU A 654 7.50 -18.51 -25.26
C LEU A 654 6.71 -17.20 -25.27
N ASN A 655 5.87 -17.04 -26.29
CA ASN A 655 4.90 -15.97 -26.44
C ASN A 655 3.52 -16.55 -26.78
N PHE A 656 2.44 -15.86 -26.41
CA PHE A 656 1.12 -16.21 -26.93
C PHE A 656 1.00 -15.89 -28.42
N ASN A 657 0.36 -16.80 -29.15
CA ASN A 657 -0.17 -16.47 -30.46
C ASN A 657 -1.45 -15.64 -30.27
N ILE A 658 -1.42 -14.37 -30.68
CA ILE A 658 -2.53 -13.43 -30.48
C ILE A 658 -3.58 -13.66 -31.56
N GLU A 659 -4.49 -14.59 -31.29
CA GLU A 659 -5.64 -14.92 -32.13
C GLU A 659 -6.93 -14.83 -31.34
N GLN A 660 -8.05 -14.64 -32.04
CA GLN A 660 -9.35 -14.52 -31.40
C GLN A 660 -9.66 -15.80 -30.61
N TYR A 661 -9.89 -15.65 -29.31
CA TYR A 661 -10.15 -16.75 -28.41
C TYR A 661 -11.39 -17.54 -28.86
N ASN A 662 -11.14 -18.74 -29.35
CA ASN A 662 -12.13 -19.65 -29.92
C ASN A 662 -12.62 -20.69 -28.88
N ARG A 663 -12.36 -20.45 -27.58
CA ARG A 663 -12.64 -21.37 -26.46
C ARG A 663 -11.84 -22.68 -26.48
N SER A 664 -10.79 -22.76 -27.28
CA SER A 664 -9.76 -23.79 -27.16
C SER A 664 -8.56 -23.23 -26.38
N LEU A 665 -7.69 -24.13 -25.90
CA LEU A 665 -6.49 -23.75 -25.17
C LEU A 665 -5.65 -22.76 -26.00
N PRO A 666 -5.34 -21.55 -25.49
CA PRO A 666 -4.52 -20.58 -26.21
C PRO A 666 -3.17 -21.19 -26.63
N THR A 667 -2.72 -20.86 -27.83
CA THR A 667 -1.50 -21.45 -28.40
C THR A 667 -0.27 -20.60 -28.12
N LEU A 668 0.88 -21.26 -27.98
CA LEU A 668 2.16 -20.63 -27.69
C LEU A 668 3.10 -20.76 -28.91
N THR A 669 3.97 -19.77 -29.07
CA THR A 669 5.02 -19.70 -30.10
C THR A 669 6.37 -19.44 -29.44
N LEU A 670 7.47 -19.78 -30.12
CA LEU A 670 8.81 -19.55 -29.59
C LEU A 670 9.17 -18.05 -29.64
N ASN A 671 9.74 -17.55 -28.55
CA ASN A 671 10.30 -16.20 -28.49
C ASN A 671 11.75 -16.20 -29.04
N PRO A 672 12.03 -15.59 -30.20
CA PRO A 672 13.39 -15.56 -30.75
C PRO A 672 14.35 -14.68 -29.93
N TYR A 673 13.84 -13.80 -29.08
CA TYR A 673 14.63 -12.83 -28.30
C TYR A 673 14.73 -13.18 -26.81
N ALA A 674 14.36 -14.40 -26.43
CA ALA A 674 14.36 -14.85 -25.05
C ALA A 674 15.75 -14.72 -24.39
N TRP A 675 15.79 -14.16 -23.19
CA TRP A 675 17.02 -14.05 -22.37
C TRP A 675 17.49 -15.43 -21.91
N THR A 676 16.56 -16.38 -21.79
CA THR A 676 16.85 -17.77 -21.44
C THR A 676 17.74 -18.50 -22.44
N LYS A 677 17.98 -17.92 -23.63
CA LYS A 677 18.97 -18.43 -24.60
C LYS A 677 20.42 -18.28 -24.13
N VAL A 678 20.70 -17.34 -23.23
CA VAL A 678 22.06 -17.03 -22.76
C VAL A 678 22.25 -17.16 -21.25
N SER A 679 21.17 -17.32 -20.49
CA SER A 679 21.17 -17.53 -19.03
C SER A 679 20.09 -18.51 -18.59
N SER A 680 20.28 -19.23 -17.50
CA SER A 680 19.18 -19.95 -16.84
C SER A 680 18.43 -18.99 -15.93
N ILE A 681 17.09 -19.00 -15.94
CA ILE A 681 16.29 -18.01 -15.18
C ILE A 681 15.25 -18.72 -14.31
N ILE A 682 15.19 -18.32 -13.05
CA ILE A 682 14.17 -18.70 -12.06
C ILE A 682 13.20 -17.54 -11.93
N PHE A 683 11.97 -17.71 -12.42
CA PHE A 683 10.89 -16.74 -12.31
C PHE A 683 10.03 -17.10 -11.09
N VAL A 684 10.03 -16.26 -10.06
CA VAL A 684 9.33 -16.58 -8.80
C VAL A 684 8.07 -15.73 -8.68
N ASP A 685 6.95 -16.37 -8.38
CA ASP A 685 5.73 -15.67 -7.96
C ASP A 685 5.92 -15.20 -6.52
N SER A 686 6.34 -13.95 -6.33
CA SER A 686 6.65 -13.36 -5.03
C SER A 686 6.07 -11.94 -4.99
N PRO A 687 5.43 -11.50 -3.88
CA PRO A 687 5.32 -12.16 -2.56
C PRO A 687 4.26 -13.28 -2.50
N VAL A 688 4.01 -13.82 -1.30
CA VAL A 688 2.91 -14.76 -1.04
C VAL A 688 1.55 -14.22 -1.52
N GLY A 689 0.73 -15.07 -2.14
CA GLY A 689 -0.55 -14.68 -2.76
C GLY A 689 -0.43 -14.20 -4.21
N THR A 690 0.78 -14.09 -4.74
CA THR A 690 1.06 -13.81 -6.16
C THR A 690 0.92 -15.07 -6.99
N GLY A 691 0.25 -14.99 -8.15
CA GLY A 691 0.13 -16.10 -9.10
C GLY A 691 -0.30 -17.42 -8.45
N PHE A 692 0.59 -18.42 -8.43
CA PHE A 692 0.32 -19.71 -7.79
C PHE A 692 0.92 -19.89 -6.37
N SER A 693 1.59 -18.87 -5.84
CA SER A 693 2.14 -18.85 -4.48
C SER A 693 1.06 -18.66 -3.42
N TYR A 694 1.16 -19.38 -2.31
CA TYR A 694 0.11 -19.38 -1.28
C TYR A 694 0.66 -19.59 0.13
N ALA A 695 -0.10 -19.17 1.14
CA ALA A 695 0.17 -19.44 2.54
C ALA A 695 -0.65 -20.65 3.02
N ARG A 696 -0.09 -21.42 3.96
CA ARG A 696 -0.77 -22.53 4.67
C ARG A 696 -1.52 -22.03 5.92
N SER A 697 -1.15 -20.87 6.44
CA SER A 697 -1.77 -20.21 7.60
C SER A 697 -2.36 -18.84 7.19
N SER A 698 -3.38 -18.37 7.90
CA SER A 698 -3.96 -17.04 7.66
C SER A 698 -3.05 -15.90 8.13
N PHE A 699 -2.18 -16.15 9.11
CA PHE A 699 -1.21 -15.17 9.62
C PHE A 699 -0.11 -14.86 8.58
N ALA A 700 0.44 -15.88 7.93
CA ALA A 700 1.46 -15.73 6.89
C ALA A 700 0.91 -15.26 5.52
N SER A 701 -0.34 -14.77 5.49
CA SER A 701 -1.00 -14.34 4.25
C SER A 701 -0.84 -12.85 3.93
N GLN A 702 -0.34 -12.05 4.87
CA GLN A 702 -0.11 -10.61 4.70
C GLN A 702 1.35 -10.33 4.36
N PRO A 703 1.68 -10.01 3.10
CA PRO A 703 3.06 -9.71 2.70
C PRO A 703 3.51 -8.27 3.05
N SER A 704 4.82 -8.11 3.26
CA SER A 704 5.56 -6.84 3.34
C SER A 704 6.79 -6.83 2.42
N ASP A 705 7.42 -5.67 2.22
CA ASP A 705 8.69 -5.58 1.45
C ASP A 705 9.78 -6.43 2.14
N SER A 706 9.92 -6.28 3.46
CA SER A 706 10.91 -7.00 4.26
C SER A 706 10.71 -8.52 4.20
N GLU A 707 9.48 -9.01 4.35
CA GLU A 707 9.18 -10.44 4.26
C GLU A 707 9.36 -10.98 2.84
N GLN A 708 9.00 -10.20 1.81
CA GLN A 708 9.22 -10.61 0.42
C GLN A 708 10.71 -10.87 0.16
N VAL A 709 11.58 -9.99 0.64
CA VAL A 709 13.04 -10.14 0.54
C VAL A 709 13.51 -11.36 1.33
N GLY A 710 13.09 -11.51 2.59
CA GLY A 710 13.46 -12.65 3.44
C GLY A 710 13.05 -13.99 2.82
N HIS A 711 11.82 -14.08 2.33
CA HIS A 711 11.30 -15.26 1.63
C HIS A 711 12.05 -15.54 0.33
N ALA A 712 12.40 -14.53 -0.46
CA ALA A 712 13.18 -14.71 -1.68
C ALA A 712 14.61 -15.22 -1.40
N LEU A 713 15.25 -14.74 -0.34
CA LEU A 713 16.56 -15.22 0.09
C LEU A 713 16.51 -16.68 0.55
N GLN A 714 15.53 -17.01 1.39
CA GLN A 714 15.33 -18.38 1.88
C GLN A 714 14.98 -19.33 0.74
N PHE A 715 14.11 -18.90 -0.19
CA PHE A 715 13.78 -19.62 -1.41
C PHE A 715 15.04 -19.96 -2.18
N LEU A 716 15.90 -18.97 -2.48
CA LEU A 716 17.09 -19.15 -3.29
C LEU A 716 18.08 -20.12 -2.66
N ARG A 717 18.32 -20.00 -1.35
CA ARG A 717 19.23 -20.91 -0.63
C ARG A 717 18.71 -22.34 -0.63
N LYS A 718 17.43 -22.56 -0.34
CA LYS A 718 16.82 -23.89 -0.42
C LYS A 718 16.87 -24.45 -1.84
N TRP A 719 16.57 -23.62 -2.84
CA TRP A 719 16.63 -24.00 -4.24
C TRP A 719 18.02 -24.46 -4.66
N LEU A 720 19.09 -23.76 -4.25
CA LEU A 720 20.47 -24.13 -4.54
C LEU A 720 20.93 -25.41 -3.82
N VAL A 721 20.39 -25.69 -2.63
CA VAL A 721 20.61 -26.98 -1.95
C VAL A 721 20.02 -28.12 -2.76
N ASP A 722 18.82 -27.93 -3.32
CA ASP A 722 18.14 -28.93 -4.15
C ASP A 722 18.72 -29.03 -5.57
N HIS A 723 19.42 -27.99 -6.04
CA HIS A 723 20.03 -27.90 -7.37
C HIS A 723 21.52 -27.55 -7.28
N PRO A 724 22.34 -28.44 -6.70
CA PRO A 724 23.74 -28.19 -6.40
C PRO A 724 24.59 -27.89 -7.65
N GLU A 725 24.15 -28.34 -8.84
CA GLU A 725 24.80 -28.08 -10.11
C GLU A 725 24.87 -26.59 -10.49
N PHE A 726 24.02 -25.74 -9.89
CA PHE A 726 24.03 -24.30 -10.16
C PHE A 726 24.80 -23.47 -9.11
N MET A 727 25.37 -24.10 -8.06
CA MET A 727 26.05 -23.37 -6.98
C MET A 727 27.25 -22.53 -7.46
N SER A 728 27.97 -23.01 -8.47
CA SER A 728 29.13 -22.30 -9.02
C SER A 728 28.78 -21.26 -10.08
N ASN A 729 27.53 -21.24 -10.57
CA ASN A 729 27.15 -20.39 -11.69
C ASN A 729 27.23 -18.90 -11.31
N PRO A 730 27.72 -18.02 -12.20
CA PRO A 730 27.58 -16.58 -12.05
C PRO A 730 26.11 -16.22 -11.77
N PHE A 731 25.83 -15.69 -10.58
CA PHE A 731 24.48 -15.44 -10.12
C PHE A 731 24.10 -13.96 -10.21
N PHE A 732 22.90 -13.68 -10.72
CA PHE A 732 22.34 -12.35 -10.80
C PHE A 732 20.92 -12.32 -10.22
N VAL A 733 20.55 -11.19 -9.62
CA VAL A 733 19.14 -10.92 -9.24
C VAL A 733 18.58 -9.86 -10.18
N GLY A 734 17.38 -10.11 -10.70
CA GLY A 734 16.71 -9.22 -11.63
C GLY A 734 15.28 -8.90 -11.20
N GLY A 735 14.80 -7.76 -11.67
CA GLY A 735 13.39 -7.42 -11.58
C GLY A 735 13.05 -6.15 -12.35
N GLU A 736 11.77 -5.80 -12.33
CA GLU A 736 11.27 -4.58 -12.95
C GLU A 736 10.23 -3.87 -12.10
N SER A 737 9.98 -2.59 -12.40
CA SER A 737 8.93 -1.81 -11.75
C SER A 737 9.15 -1.74 -10.23
N TYR A 738 8.14 -2.11 -9.43
CA TYR A 738 8.19 -2.17 -7.98
C TYR A 738 9.35 -3.03 -7.44
N SER A 739 9.87 -3.99 -8.22
CA SER A 739 11.04 -4.78 -7.83
C SER A 739 12.33 -3.97 -7.67
N GLY A 740 12.32 -2.69 -8.08
CA GLY A 740 13.34 -1.71 -7.69
C GLY A 740 13.52 -1.55 -6.18
N ILE A 741 12.52 -1.90 -5.37
CA ILE A 741 12.61 -1.93 -3.90
C ILE A 741 13.29 -3.23 -3.39
N PRO A 742 12.74 -4.45 -3.59
CA PRO A 742 13.28 -5.66 -3.00
C PRO A 742 14.59 -6.17 -3.62
N VAL A 743 14.86 -5.94 -4.92
CA VAL A 743 16.05 -6.54 -5.58
C VAL A 743 17.38 -6.02 -5.03
N PRO A 744 17.59 -4.70 -4.84
CA PRO A 744 18.82 -4.19 -4.22
C PRO A 744 19.00 -4.71 -2.78
N VAL A 745 17.91 -4.81 -2.01
CA VAL A 745 17.93 -5.31 -0.64
C VAL A 745 18.35 -6.79 -0.63
N LEU A 746 17.74 -7.61 -1.50
CA LEU A 746 18.08 -9.02 -1.65
C LEU A 746 19.54 -9.21 -2.06
N ALA A 747 20.02 -8.45 -3.05
CA ALA A 747 21.42 -8.51 -3.47
C ALA A 747 22.38 -8.15 -2.32
N GLN A 748 22.02 -7.16 -1.50
CA GLN A 748 22.81 -6.81 -0.32
C GLN A 748 22.82 -7.97 0.71
N LEU A 749 21.67 -8.52 1.08
CA LEU A 749 21.62 -9.62 2.05
C LEU A 749 22.36 -10.88 1.59
N ILE A 750 22.38 -11.14 0.27
CA ILE A 750 23.21 -12.20 -0.31
C ILE A 750 24.70 -11.88 -0.11
N SER A 751 25.11 -10.64 -0.41
CA SER A 751 26.50 -10.19 -0.22
C SER A 751 26.94 -10.30 1.23
N ASP A 752 26.16 -9.76 2.16
CA ASP A 752 26.46 -9.72 3.59
C ASP A 752 26.54 -11.16 4.13
N GLY A 753 25.56 -12.01 3.78
CA GLY A 753 25.59 -13.43 4.16
C GLY A 753 26.78 -14.21 3.58
N ASN A 754 27.27 -13.86 2.39
CA ASN A 754 28.49 -14.46 1.85
C ASN A 754 29.74 -14.03 2.64
N GLN A 755 29.80 -12.76 3.07
CA GLN A 755 30.90 -12.24 3.89
C GLN A 755 30.91 -12.86 5.29
N GLU A 756 29.73 -13.14 5.84
CA GLU A 756 29.53 -13.84 7.12
C GLU A 756 29.76 -15.36 7.02
N GLY A 757 30.02 -15.91 5.83
CA GLY A 757 30.28 -17.33 5.62
C GLY A 757 29.04 -18.22 5.68
N VAL A 758 27.85 -17.68 5.41
CA VAL A 758 26.60 -18.46 5.36
C VAL A 758 26.59 -19.41 4.16
N ILE A 759 26.14 -20.64 4.38
CA ILE A 759 26.13 -21.74 3.38
C ILE A 759 24.68 -22.05 2.94
N PRO A 760 24.40 -22.31 1.64
CA PRO A 760 25.35 -22.25 0.52
C PRO A 760 25.74 -20.81 0.18
N ALA A 761 27.02 -20.60 -0.09
CA ALA A 761 27.51 -19.34 -0.62
C ALA A 761 26.95 -19.14 -2.03
N ILE A 762 26.45 -17.96 -2.33
CA ILE A 762 25.83 -17.63 -3.62
C ILE A 762 26.86 -16.84 -4.43
N ASN A 763 27.19 -17.31 -5.63
CA ASN A 763 28.19 -16.65 -6.50
C ASN A 763 27.64 -15.36 -7.16
N LEU A 764 27.23 -14.38 -6.35
CA LEU A 764 26.63 -13.12 -6.79
C LEU A 764 27.64 -12.30 -7.61
N GLN A 765 27.23 -11.94 -8.82
CA GLN A 765 28.02 -11.10 -9.74
C GLN A 765 27.41 -9.71 -9.94
N GLY A 766 26.11 -9.56 -9.71
CA GLY A 766 25.42 -8.30 -9.92
C GLY A 766 23.91 -8.39 -9.89
N TYR A 767 23.27 -7.29 -10.28
CA TYR A 767 21.81 -7.20 -10.37
C TYR A 767 21.36 -6.35 -11.56
N ILE A 768 20.12 -6.58 -12.00
CA ILE A 768 19.50 -5.90 -13.15
C ILE A 768 18.12 -5.36 -12.78
N LEU A 769 17.82 -4.15 -13.22
CA LEU A 769 16.54 -3.48 -12.96
C LEU A 769 16.00 -2.76 -14.19
N GLY A 770 14.77 -3.13 -14.59
CA GLY A 770 14.01 -2.46 -15.63
C GLY A 770 12.98 -1.49 -15.06
N ASN A 771 12.99 -0.24 -15.51
CA ASN A 771 12.08 0.82 -15.08
C ASN A 771 11.83 0.80 -13.55
N PRO A 772 12.90 0.83 -12.72
CA PRO A 772 12.76 0.55 -11.29
C PRO A 772 12.16 1.72 -10.52
N LEU A 773 11.19 1.41 -9.67
CA LEU A 773 10.72 2.29 -8.61
C LEU A 773 11.71 2.21 -7.43
N THR A 774 12.29 3.34 -7.05
CA THR A 774 13.37 3.40 -6.03
C THR A 774 13.07 4.42 -4.94
N VAL A 775 12.35 5.50 -5.26
CA VAL A 775 11.86 6.54 -4.32
C VAL A 775 10.42 6.90 -4.70
N PRO A 776 9.40 6.14 -4.26
CA PRO A 776 8.06 6.17 -4.86
C PRO A 776 7.41 7.55 -4.98
N GLN A 777 7.74 8.49 -4.09
CA GLN A 777 7.25 9.86 -4.16
C GLN A 777 7.89 10.66 -5.30
N ASP A 778 9.22 10.56 -5.47
CA ASP A 778 9.98 11.30 -6.48
C ASP A 778 9.62 10.83 -7.90
N GLU A 779 9.44 9.53 -8.10
CA GLU A 779 9.02 8.99 -9.41
C GLU A 779 7.63 9.49 -9.80
N ARG A 780 6.70 9.57 -8.83
CA ARG A 780 5.36 10.08 -9.07
C ARG A 780 5.34 11.59 -9.33
N ASN A 781 6.24 12.36 -8.71
CA ASN A 781 6.39 13.79 -9.00
C ASN A 781 6.99 14.03 -10.39
N SER A 782 7.92 13.16 -10.82
CA SER A 782 8.58 13.24 -12.13
C SER A 782 7.63 13.02 -13.33
N GLN A 783 6.42 12.49 -13.12
CA GLN A 783 5.43 12.31 -14.18
C GLN A 783 5.03 13.64 -14.84
N ILE A 784 5.00 14.73 -14.08
CA ILE A 784 4.63 16.05 -14.61
C ILE A 784 5.74 16.58 -15.52
N THR A 785 6.99 16.50 -15.07
CA THR A 785 8.16 16.84 -15.90
C THR A 785 8.22 15.97 -17.15
N PHE A 786 7.89 14.69 -17.04
CA PHE A 786 7.82 13.79 -18.19
C PHE A 786 6.72 14.17 -19.17
N ALA A 787 5.52 14.45 -18.68
CA ALA A 787 4.41 14.90 -19.52
C ALA A 787 4.77 16.19 -20.26
N HIS A 788 5.45 17.14 -19.60
CA HIS A 788 5.94 18.35 -20.25
C HIS A 788 6.99 18.05 -21.32
N GLY A 789 8.02 17.26 -20.99
CA GLY A 789 9.09 16.88 -21.92
C GLY A 789 8.61 16.08 -23.14
N MET A 790 7.49 15.36 -23.02
CA MET A 790 6.85 14.62 -24.11
C MET A 790 5.74 15.41 -24.81
N GLY A 791 5.54 16.69 -24.45
CA GLY A 791 4.55 17.58 -25.08
C GLY A 791 3.09 17.23 -24.79
N LEU A 792 2.83 16.51 -23.69
CA LEU A 792 1.48 16.15 -23.24
C LEU A 792 0.79 17.29 -22.48
N ILE A 793 1.56 18.24 -21.95
CA ILE A 793 1.07 19.47 -21.33
C ILE A 793 1.84 20.70 -21.85
N PRO A 794 1.19 21.87 -21.92
CA PRO A 794 1.84 23.09 -22.39
C PRO A 794 2.74 23.76 -21.32
N ASP A 795 3.64 24.63 -21.76
CA ASP A 795 4.62 25.33 -20.91
C ASP A 795 3.95 26.14 -19.78
N ASP A 796 2.87 26.84 -20.08
CA ASP A 796 2.14 27.67 -19.11
C ASP A 796 1.54 26.85 -17.97
N LEU A 797 1.01 25.65 -18.28
CA LEU A 797 0.51 24.73 -17.28
C LEU A 797 1.65 24.13 -16.44
N PHE A 798 2.76 23.77 -17.07
CA PHE A 798 3.93 23.25 -16.36
C PHE A 798 4.53 24.28 -15.39
N GLU A 799 4.78 25.51 -15.85
CA GLU A 799 5.27 26.60 -15.01
C GLU A 799 4.29 26.94 -13.87
N SER A 800 2.99 26.87 -14.14
CA SER A 800 1.96 27.09 -13.13
C SER A 800 1.95 25.98 -12.08
N LEU A 801 2.14 24.72 -12.48
CA LEU A 801 2.29 23.58 -11.56
C LEU A 801 3.54 23.73 -10.69
N GLU A 802 4.70 24.02 -11.27
CA GLU A 802 5.93 24.24 -10.50
C GLU A 802 5.76 25.37 -9.48
N ARG A 803 5.21 26.51 -9.90
CA ARG A 803 5.02 27.68 -9.03
C ARG A 803 4.01 27.44 -7.92
N SER A 804 2.86 26.85 -8.25
CA SER A 804 1.77 26.69 -7.28
C SER A 804 1.96 25.49 -6.36
N CYS A 805 2.62 24.43 -6.81
CA CYS A 805 2.79 23.18 -6.04
C CYS A 805 4.19 23.02 -5.42
N GLY A 806 5.18 23.83 -5.81
CA GLY A 806 6.52 23.80 -5.19
C GLY A 806 7.29 22.49 -5.41
N GLY A 807 6.99 21.75 -6.49
CA GLY A 807 7.61 20.47 -6.80
C GLY A 807 7.00 19.25 -6.08
N GLU A 808 6.03 19.45 -5.17
CA GLU A 808 5.28 18.37 -4.51
C GLU A 808 3.88 18.27 -5.09
N TYR A 809 3.61 17.18 -5.82
CA TYR A 809 2.37 17.02 -6.57
C TYR A 809 1.49 15.89 -6.05
N GLN A 810 1.97 15.02 -5.17
CA GLN A 810 1.21 13.88 -4.65
C GLN A 810 0.42 14.26 -3.41
N THR A 811 1.08 14.89 -2.43
CA THR A 811 0.50 15.29 -1.15
C THR A 811 0.26 16.79 -1.14
N ILE A 812 -0.74 17.22 -1.90
CA ILE A 812 -1.10 18.64 -2.03
C ILE A 812 -1.91 19.07 -0.79
N ASP A 813 -1.50 20.16 -0.13
CA ASP A 813 -2.30 20.78 0.94
C ASP A 813 -3.72 21.09 0.40
N PRO A 814 -4.79 20.57 1.03
CA PRO A 814 -6.16 20.82 0.60
C PRO A 814 -6.55 22.31 0.52
N ARG A 815 -5.80 23.19 1.19
CA ARG A 815 -5.99 24.65 1.17
C ARG A 815 -5.32 25.31 -0.03
N ASN A 816 -4.38 24.65 -0.70
CA ASN A 816 -3.70 25.17 -1.89
C ASN A 816 -4.58 24.98 -3.14
N ALA A 817 -5.61 25.82 -3.24
CA ALA A 817 -6.61 25.76 -4.32
C ALA A 817 -5.99 25.96 -5.71
N GLU A 818 -4.92 26.77 -5.82
CA GLU A 818 -4.22 26.98 -7.10
C GLU A 818 -3.52 25.71 -7.58
N CYS A 819 -2.73 25.04 -6.71
CA CYS A 819 -2.09 23.79 -7.07
C CYS A 819 -3.11 22.70 -7.42
N LEU A 820 -4.19 22.57 -6.65
CA LEU A 820 -5.27 21.61 -6.94
C LEU A 820 -5.89 21.86 -8.32
N LYS A 821 -6.14 23.12 -8.68
CA LYS A 821 -6.67 23.51 -9.98
C LYS A 821 -5.71 23.15 -11.12
N HIS A 822 -4.43 23.47 -10.98
CA HIS A 822 -3.43 23.12 -12.01
C HIS A 822 -3.22 21.61 -12.12
N LYS A 823 -3.22 20.89 -11.00
CA LYS A 823 -3.16 19.42 -10.95
C LYS A 823 -4.37 18.80 -11.65
N GLN A 824 -5.56 19.37 -11.49
CA GLN A 824 -6.76 18.93 -12.21
C GLN A 824 -6.64 19.16 -13.73
N ALA A 825 -6.08 20.29 -14.15
CA ALA A 825 -5.83 20.57 -15.57
C ALA A 825 -4.80 19.58 -16.16
N TYR A 826 -3.74 19.26 -15.41
CA TYR A 826 -2.79 18.20 -15.77
C TYR A 826 -3.48 16.86 -15.97
N HIS A 827 -4.30 16.43 -15.01
CA HIS A 827 -5.05 15.17 -15.11
C HIS A 827 -5.99 15.13 -16.31
N ALA A 828 -6.62 16.27 -16.65
CA ALA A 828 -7.47 16.36 -17.83
C ALA A 828 -6.67 16.08 -19.13
N CYS A 829 -5.47 16.65 -19.25
CA CYS A 829 -4.59 16.47 -20.42
C CYS A 829 -4.19 15.01 -20.63
N ILE A 830 -3.87 14.29 -19.54
CA ILE A 830 -3.34 12.92 -19.61
C ILE A 830 -4.41 11.83 -19.46
N SER A 831 -5.69 12.22 -19.29
CA SER A 831 -6.78 11.30 -18.94
C SER A 831 -6.99 10.13 -19.91
N GLN A 832 -6.56 10.27 -21.18
CA GLN A 832 -6.69 9.24 -22.22
C GLN A 832 -5.35 8.63 -22.65
N ILE A 833 -4.25 9.02 -22.00
CA ILE A 833 -2.92 8.49 -22.28
C ILE A 833 -2.75 7.14 -21.58
N ASN A 834 -2.11 6.19 -22.27
CA ASN A 834 -1.65 4.97 -21.64
C ASN A 834 -0.37 5.25 -20.84
N LEU A 835 -0.43 5.16 -19.51
CA LEU A 835 0.70 5.50 -18.65
C LEU A 835 1.87 4.52 -18.76
N VAL A 836 1.63 3.26 -19.13
CA VAL A 836 2.72 2.28 -19.32
C VAL A 836 3.43 2.44 -20.67
N HIS A 837 2.79 3.10 -21.65
CA HIS A 837 3.41 3.44 -22.93
C HIS A 837 2.63 4.57 -23.63
N ILE A 838 3.13 5.80 -23.55
CA ILE A 838 2.33 6.98 -23.94
C ILE A 838 1.90 7.06 -25.40
N LEU A 839 2.55 6.32 -26.31
CA LEU A 839 2.17 6.27 -27.74
C LEU A 839 1.18 5.16 -28.08
N GLU A 840 0.94 4.20 -27.19
CA GLU A 840 -0.04 3.14 -27.43
C GLU A 840 -1.43 3.60 -26.98
N TRP A 841 -2.46 3.04 -27.60
CA TRP A 841 -3.84 3.37 -27.26
C TRP A 841 -4.16 2.95 -25.83
N ASN A 842 -4.93 3.78 -25.13
CA ASN A 842 -5.49 3.37 -23.86
C ASN A 842 -6.66 2.40 -24.10
N CYS A 843 -6.35 1.11 -24.01
CA CYS A 843 -7.27 0.02 -24.29
C CYS A 843 -8.43 -0.14 -23.27
N GLU A 844 -8.42 0.60 -22.15
CA GLU A 844 -9.55 0.63 -21.19
C GLU A 844 -10.70 1.53 -21.68
N LEU A 845 -10.40 2.60 -22.41
CA LEU A 845 -11.38 3.58 -22.90
C LEU A 845 -12.12 3.11 -24.17
N VAL A 846 -11.54 2.18 -24.93
CA VAL A 846 -12.14 1.65 -26.17
C VAL A 846 -13.37 0.76 -25.87
N SER A 847 -13.55 0.33 -24.61
CA SER A 847 -14.66 -0.53 -24.17
C SER A 847 -15.87 0.22 -23.55
N LEU A 848 -15.84 1.55 -23.37
CA LEU A 848 -16.99 2.30 -22.82
C LEU A 848 -17.20 3.66 -23.52
N LYS A 849 -18.44 3.94 -23.97
CA LYS A 849 -18.89 5.31 -24.30
C LYS A 849 -19.07 6.13 -23.01
N PRO A 850 -18.74 7.44 -23.00
CA PRO A 850 -18.72 8.23 -21.77
C PRO A 850 -20.10 8.77 -21.38
N PRO A 851 -20.33 9.02 -20.09
CA PRO A 851 -21.07 10.19 -19.63
C PRO A 851 -20.15 11.20 -18.93
N LEU A 852 -20.33 12.47 -19.30
CA LEU A 852 -19.82 13.66 -18.60
C LEU A 852 -20.42 13.78 -17.19
N HIS A 853 -19.58 13.74 -16.15
CA HIS A 853 -19.53 14.62 -14.95
C HIS A 853 -18.57 13.98 -13.91
N MET A 854 -17.32 14.46 -13.82
CA MET A 854 -16.79 15.27 -12.70
C MET A 854 -16.94 14.58 -11.33
N LEU A 855 -15.98 13.77 -10.86
CA LEU A 855 -14.65 14.13 -10.31
C LEU A 855 -14.69 15.27 -9.28
N ASP A 856 -15.34 14.97 -8.16
CA ASP A 856 -14.95 15.52 -6.86
C ASP A 856 -15.13 14.40 -5.82
N LYS A 857 -14.03 13.91 -5.23
CA LYS A 857 -13.99 13.21 -3.93
C LYS A 857 -12.54 12.91 -3.51
N ARG A 858 -12.19 13.43 -2.35
CA ARG A 858 -10.94 13.27 -1.61
C ARG A 858 -10.69 11.79 -1.25
N ARG A 859 -9.41 11.41 -1.20
CA ARG A 859 -8.85 10.05 -1.02
C ARG A 859 -9.09 9.09 -2.19
N TYR A 860 -8.52 9.42 -3.35
CA TYR A 860 -8.28 8.38 -4.35
C TYR A 860 -7.01 7.62 -3.98
N LEU A 861 -7.23 6.40 -3.48
CA LEU A 861 -6.39 5.27 -3.80
C LEU A 861 -5.93 5.41 -5.26
N SER A 862 -4.63 5.35 -5.49
CA SER A 862 -4.04 5.00 -6.79
C SER A 862 -4.36 3.53 -7.18
N ASN A 863 -5.54 3.02 -6.79
CA ASN A 863 -6.12 1.77 -7.23
C ASN A 863 -7.27 2.14 -8.17
N LYS A 864 -6.94 2.49 -9.41
CA LYS A 864 -7.82 2.03 -10.49
C LYS A 864 -7.56 0.54 -10.61
N ASP A 865 -8.62 -0.24 -10.52
CA ASP A 865 -8.66 -1.68 -10.60
C ASP A 865 -7.78 -2.19 -11.76
N TYR A 866 -6.57 -2.65 -11.45
CA TYR A 866 -5.84 -3.58 -12.32
C TYR A 866 -6.41 -5.01 -12.21
N ASN A 867 -7.68 -5.14 -11.81
CA ASN A 867 -8.49 -6.29 -12.18
C ASN A 867 -8.79 -6.18 -13.68
N VAL A 868 -7.79 -6.55 -14.46
CA VAL A 868 -7.95 -6.91 -15.86
C VAL A 868 -8.99 -8.04 -15.86
N PHE A 869 -10.23 -7.69 -16.24
CA PHE A 869 -11.43 -8.53 -16.38
C PHE A 869 -12.28 -8.79 -15.12
N SER A 870 -13.01 -7.76 -14.70
CA SER A 870 -14.39 -7.99 -14.28
C SER A 870 -15.20 -8.55 -15.46
N GLU A 871 -16.00 -9.61 -15.22
CA GLU A 871 -16.93 -10.21 -16.21
C GLU A 871 -17.91 -9.19 -16.83
N SER A 872 -17.98 -7.97 -16.31
CA SER A 872 -18.81 -6.86 -16.79
C SER A 872 -18.17 -6.01 -17.91
N THR A 873 -16.90 -6.23 -18.27
CA THR A 873 -16.20 -5.46 -19.32
C THR A 873 -16.11 -6.24 -20.63
N PRO A 874 -16.43 -5.63 -21.79
CA PRO A 874 -16.22 -6.31 -23.07
C PRO A 874 -14.73 -6.61 -23.25
N PRO A 875 -14.38 -7.79 -23.80
CA PRO A 875 -12.99 -8.21 -23.95
C PRO A 875 -12.23 -7.17 -24.80
N PRO A 876 -10.92 -6.99 -24.56
CA PRO A 876 -10.12 -6.05 -25.32
C PRO A 876 -10.17 -6.40 -26.81
N THR A 877 -9.94 -5.42 -27.66
CA THR A 877 -9.74 -5.67 -29.09
C THR A 877 -8.44 -6.45 -29.29
N LEU A 878 -8.34 -7.27 -30.35
CA LEU A 878 -7.11 -8.01 -30.66
C LEU A 878 -5.88 -7.10 -30.83
N ASP A 879 -6.08 -5.86 -31.27
CA ASP A 879 -5.01 -4.88 -31.47
C ASP A 879 -4.42 -4.35 -30.14
N CYS A 880 -4.99 -4.74 -29.00
CA CYS A 880 -4.53 -4.36 -27.67
C CYS A 880 -3.67 -5.45 -27.03
N ARG A 881 -2.52 -5.08 -26.44
CA ARG A 881 -1.65 -6.00 -25.67
C ARG A 881 -2.38 -6.68 -24.52
N SER A 882 -3.35 -6.00 -23.91
CA SER A 882 -4.21 -6.57 -22.86
C SER A 882 -5.01 -7.79 -23.31
N TYR A 883 -5.20 -8.00 -24.61
CA TYR A 883 -5.77 -9.24 -25.14
C TYR A 883 -4.86 -10.45 -24.89
N GLY A 884 -3.54 -10.28 -25.04
CA GLY A 884 -2.58 -11.33 -24.67
C GLY A 884 -2.74 -11.73 -23.21
N TYR A 885 -2.94 -10.74 -22.33
CA TYR A 885 -3.08 -10.96 -20.89
C TYR A 885 -4.34 -11.77 -20.56
N LEU A 886 -5.42 -11.55 -21.31
CA LEU A 886 -6.62 -12.39 -21.25
C LEU A 886 -6.32 -13.85 -21.64
N LEU A 887 -5.53 -14.05 -22.71
CA LEU A 887 -5.10 -15.38 -23.12
C LEU A 887 -4.26 -16.07 -22.04
N SER A 888 -3.38 -15.36 -21.32
CA SER A 888 -2.68 -15.96 -20.16
C SER A 888 -3.65 -16.47 -19.12
N GLU A 889 -4.69 -15.70 -18.75
CA GLU A 889 -5.64 -16.17 -17.74
C GLU A 889 -6.40 -17.42 -18.18
N TYR A 890 -6.83 -17.48 -19.45
CA TYR A 890 -7.49 -18.67 -19.99
C TYR A 890 -6.54 -19.87 -20.01
N TRP A 891 -5.28 -19.65 -20.40
CA TRP A 891 -4.28 -20.71 -20.46
C TRP A 891 -3.91 -21.22 -19.06
N THR A 892 -3.58 -20.34 -18.10
CA THR A 892 -3.16 -20.75 -16.75
C THR A 892 -4.27 -21.38 -15.92
N ASN A 893 -5.52 -21.04 -16.21
CA ASN A 893 -6.67 -21.59 -15.48
C ASN A 893 -7.25 -22.84 -16.14
N ASP A 894 -6.78 -23.23 -17.32
CA ASP A 894 -7.11 -24.51 -17.92
C ASP A 894 -6.59 -25.67 -17.05
N GLN A 895 -7.43 -26.69 -16.86
CA GLN A 895 -7.11 -27.80 -15.96
C GLN A 895 -5.86 -28.57 -16.42
N TYR A 896 -5.67 -28.78 -17.73
CA TYR A 896 -4.52 -29.52 -18.25
C TYR A 896 -3.23 -28.75 -18.04
N VAL A 897 -3.27 -27.43 -18.18
CA VAL A 897 -2.12 -26.56 -17.88
C VAL A 897 -1.77 -26.61 -16.41
N ARG A 898 -2.76 -26.51 -15.52
CA ARG A 898 -2.53 -26.59 -14.07
C ARG A 898 -1.98 -27.94 -13.63
N GLU A 899 -2.42 -29.03 -14.26
CA GLU A 899 -1.87 -30.37 -14.03
C GLU A 899 -0.43 -30.48 -14.54
N ALA A 900 -0.14 -29.94 -15.73
CA ALA A 900 1.20 -29.91 -16.30
C ALA A 900 2.18 -29.04 -15.50
N LEU A 901 1.69 -27.95 -14.90
CA LEU A 901 2.43 -27.08 -13.98
C LEU A 901 2.40 -27.60 -12.52
N HIS A 902 2.00 -28.86 -12.29
CA HIS A 902 1.86 -29.49 -10.98
C HIS A 902 1.26 -28.58 -9.88
N ILE A 903 0.25 -27.78 -10.23
CA ILE A 903 -0.41 -26.89 -9.28
C ILE A 903 -1.13 -27.75 -8.24
N ARG A 904 -0.82 -27.53 -6.95
CA ARG A 904 -1.39 -28.30 -5.85
C ARG A 904 -2.90 -28.10 -5.81
N LYS A 905 -3.66 -29.19 -5.81
CA LYS A 905 -5.13 -29.12 -5.75
C LYS A 905 -5.56 -28.47 -4.44
N GLY A 906 -6.47 -27.49 -4.52
CA GLY A 906 -6.97 -26.75 -3.36
C GLY A 906 -6.09 -25.59 -2.87
N SER A 907 -4.94 -25.30 -3.50
CA SER A 907 -4.08 -24.16 -3.09
C SER A 907 -4.61 -22.81 -3.57
N ILE A 908 -4.65 -22.60 -4.89
CA ILE A 908 -5.08 -21.35 -5.53
C ILE A 908 -6.28 -21.65 -6.42
N ARG A 909 -7.41 -20.98 -6.20
CA ARG A 909 -8.65 -21.23 -6.95
C ARG A 909 -8.56 -20.78 -8.41
N ARG A 910 -8.15 -19.53 -8.63
CA ARG A 910 -7.99 -18.92 -9.96
C ARG A 910 -6.69 -18.14 -9.97
N TRP A 911 -5.86 -18.40 -10.97
CA TRP A 911 -4.68 -17.59 -11.24
C TRP A 911 -5.12 -16.26 -11.84
N GLN A 912 -4.49 -15.18 -11.39
CA GLN A 912 -4.62 -13.84 -11.93
C GLN A 912 -3.23 -13.28 -12.17
N ARG A 913 -3.10 -12.40 -13.18
CA ARG A 913 -1.81 -11.80 -13.53
C ARG A 913 -1.23 -10.98 -12.38
N CYS A 914 -2.05 -10.18 -11.71
CA CYS A 914 -1.64 -9.36 -10.57
C CYS A 914 -2.72 -9.34 -9.49
N SER A 915 -2.32 -9.36 -8.23
CA SER A 915 -3.21 -9.41 -7.06
C SER A 915 -3.12 -8.10 -6.25
N TYR A 916 -3.81 -7.05 -6.67
CA TYR A 916 -3.77 -5.73 -5.99
C TYR A 916 -4.77 -5.56 -4.84
N ASP A 917 -5.78 -6.45 -4.75
CA ASP A 917 -6.85 -6.36 -3.76
C ASP A 917 -6.43 -6.86 -2.36
N ARG A 918 -5.17 -7.30 -2.20
CA ARG A 918 -4.65 -7.85 -0.95
C ARG A 918 -3.89 -6.78 -0.17
N PRO A 919 -4.06 -6.71 1.18
CA PRO A 919 -3.22 -5.87 2.02
C PRO A 919 -1.73 -6.21 1.82
N TYR A 920 -0.93 -5.21 1.48
CA TYR A 920 0.53 -5.29 1.37
C TYR A 920 1.13 -4.15 2.21
N LYS A 921 2.12 -4.46 3.05
CA LYS A 921 2.79 -3.47 3.90
C LYS A 921 4.06 -2.94 3.20
N TYR A 922 4.04 -1.65 2.89
CA TYR A 922 5.14 -0.91 2.26
C TYR A 922 6.10 -0.39 3.36
N ASP A 923 7.03 -1.21 3.81
CA ASP A 923 7.95 -0.92 4.92
C ASP A 923 9.39 -0.59 4.50
N ILE A 924 9.72 -0.68 3.20
CA ILE A 924 10.98 -0.17 2.64
C ILE A 924 10.69 1.05 1.76
N HIS A 925 10.94 2.25 2.31
CA HIS A 925 10.57 3.51 1.65
C HIS A 925 11.50 3.94 0.51
N THR A 926 12.75 3.47 0.50
CA THR A 926 13.71 3.75 -0.56
C THR A 926 14.74 2.63 -0.68
N SER A 927 15.20 2.35 -1.91
CA SER A 927 16.27 1.40 -2.17
C SER A 927 17.63 2.04 -2.52
N ILE A 928 17.74 3.38 -2.52
CA ILE A 928 18.98 4.12 -2.87
C ILE A 928 20.16 3.69 -1.99
N GLN A 929 19.94 3.57 -0.68
CA GLN A 929 21.00 3.21 0.27
C GLN A 929 21.60 1.83 -0.01
N PHE A 930 20.80 0.89 -0.51
CA PHE A 930 21.25 -0.46 -0.86
C PHE A 930 22.09 -0.44 -2.14
N HIS A 931 21.71 0.39 -3.13
CA HIS A 931 22.56 0.65 -4.31
C HIS A 931 23.92 1.24 -3.90
N ALA A 932 23.94 2.19 -2.96
CA ALA A 932 25.16 2.80 -2.44
C ALA A 932 26.07 1.76 -1.76
N LYS A 933 25.52 0.95 -0.84
CA LYS A 933 26.25 -0.11 -0.13
C LYS A 933 26.83 -1.16 -1.08
N LEU A 934 26.03 -1.65 -2.03
CA LEU A 934 26.50 -2.61 -3.04
C LEU A 934 27.61 -2.03 -3.92
N SER A 935 27.52 -0.74 -4.24
CA SER A 935 28.55 -0.05 -5.02
C SER A 935 29.84 0.14 -4.25
N ALA A 936 29.78 0.38 -2.94
CA ALA A 936 30.95 0.54 -2.07
C ALA A 936 31.81 -0.73 -2.00
N GLN A 937 31.21 -1.91 -2.18
CA GLN A 937 31.96 -3.17 -2.27
C GLN A 937 32.87 -3.23 -3.51
N GLY A 938 32.51 -2.55 -4.61
CA GLY A 938 33.36 -2.41 -5.80
C GLY A 938 33.45 -3.63 -6.73
N TYR A 939 32.89 -4.78 -6.35
CA TYR A 939 32.96 -6.02 -7.15
C TYR A 939 31.72 -6.27 -8.03
N TYR A 940 30.53 -5.90 -7.56
CA TYR A 940 29.26 -6.22 -8.23
C TYR A 940 28.93 -5.26 -9.37
N ARG A 941 28.38 -5.81 -10.46
CA ARG A 941 27.91 -5.03 -11.62
C ARG A 941 26.41 -4.74 -11.53
N SER A 942 25.97 -3.62 -12.07
CA SER A 942 24.54 -3.33 -12.18
C SER A 942 24.16 -2.83 -13.58
N LEU A 943 23.00 -3.29 -14.05
CA LEU A 943 22.33 -2.75 -15.24
C LEU A 943 21.00 -2.17 -14.82
N ILE A 944 20.89 -0.85 -14.95
CA ILE A 944 19.63 -0.13 -14.78
C ILE A 944 19.18 0.30 -16.17
N TYR A 945 17.95 -0.01 -16.55
CA TYR A 945 17.42 0.45 -17.83
C TYR A 945 16.01 1.02 -17.70
N SER A 946 15.65 1.93 -18.60
CA SER A 946 14.31 2.53 -18.66
C SER A 946 13.81 2.57 -20.10
N GLY A 947 12.59 2.10 -20.34
CA GLY A 947 11.84 2.48 -21.54
C GLY A 947 11.55 3.99 -21.52
N ASP A 948 11.88 4.70 -22.59
CA ASP A 948 11.78 6.17 -22.62
C ASP A 948 10.37 6.71 -22.92
N HIS A 949 9.39 5.82 -23.13
CA HIS A 949 7.97 6.15 -23.25
C HIS A 949 7.14 5.66 -22.06
N ASP A 950 7.80 5.20 -21.00
CA ASP A 950 7.18 4.89 -19.72
C ASP A 950 6.92 6.17 -18.92
N MET A 951 5.64 6.46 -18.66
CA MET A 951 5.23 7.54 -17.79
C MET A 951 4.97 7.07 -16.35
N MET A 952 4.82 5.76 -16.12
CA MET A 952 4.58 5.20 -14.79
C MET A 952 5.83 5.33 -13.92
N VAL A 953 6.99 4.94 -14.46
CA VAL A 953 8.31 5.15 -13.86
C VAL A 953 9.20 5.89 -14.88
N PRO A 954 9.09 7.22 -14.97
CA PRO A 954 9.82 8.00 -15.96
C PRO A 954 11.33 7.82 -15.86
N PHE A 955 11.99 7.63 -17.01
CA PHE A 955 13.45 7.49 -17.08
C PHE A 955 14.22 8.63 -16.40
N MET A 956 13.64 9.84 -16.39
CA MET A 956 14.23 11.01 -15.71
C MET A 956 14.31 10.83 -14.20
N ALA A 957 13.34 10.16 -13.59
CA ALA A 957 13.36 9.85 -12.16
C ALA A 957 14.48 8.84 -11.86
N THR A 958 14.64 7.82 -12.71
CA THR A 958 15.76 6.88 -12.64
C THR A 958 17.11 7.60 -12.76
N GLN A 959 17.23 8.54 -13.69
CA GLN A 959 18.44 9.36 -13.81
C GLN A 959 18.69 10.23 -12.57
N ALA A 960 17.64 10.76 -11.94
CA ALA A 960 17.75 11.63 -10.78
C ALA A 960 18.38 10.90 -9.58
N TRP A 961 17.89 9.71 -9.23
CA TRP A 961 18.48 8.96 -8.12
C TRP A 961 19.87 8.40 -8.46
N ILE A 962 20.14 8.01 -9.72
CA ILE A 962 21.50 7.61 -10.11
C ILE A 962 22.47 8.79 -9.96
N ARG A 963 22.03 10.01 -10.27
CA ARG A 963 22.83 11.23 -10.07
C ARG A 963 23.05 11.56 -8.59
N SER A 964 22.06 11.32 -7.72
CA SER A 964 22.19 11.60 -6.28
C SER A 964 23.26 10.73 -5.61
N LEU A 965 23.55 9.56 -6.17
CA LEU A 965 24.65 8.69 -5.73
C LEU A 965 26.06 9.20 -6.10
N ASN A 966 26.15 10.24 -6.94
CA ASN A 966 27.39 10.97 -7.25
C ASN A 966 28.57 10.10 -7.73
N TYR A 967 28.31 9.05 -8.51
CA TYR A 967 29.37 8.22 -9.09
C TYR A 967 30.10 8.93 -10.23
N SER A 968 31.41 8.69 -10.34
CA SER A 968 32.22 9.22 -11.44
C SER A 968 31.81 8.58 -12.76
N ILE A 969 31.62 9.39 -13.80
CA ILE A 969 31.25 8.93 -15.14
C ILE A 969 32.49 8.36 -15.84
N VAL A 970 32.39 7.13 -16.35
CA VAL A 970 33.46 6.46 -17.11
C VAL A 970 33.27 6.70 -18.60
N ASN A 971 32.06 6.46 -19.11
CA ASN A 971 31.69 6.78 -20.49
C ASN A 971 30.46 7.68 -20.45
N ASP A 972 30.58 8.87 -21.04
CA ASP A 972 29.50 9.84 -21.05
C ASP A 972 28.33 9.41 -21.97
N TRP A 973 27.22 10.13 -21.84
CA TRP A 973 25.96 9.85 -22.53
C TRP A 973 26.13 9.73 -24.03
N ARG A 974 25.90 8.53 -24.56
CA ARG A 974 26.09 8.19 -25.97
C ARG A 974 25.00 7.26 -26.48
N PRO A 975 24.69 7.29 -27.79
CA PRO A 975 23.78 6.30 -28.36
C PRO A 975 24.39 4.89 -28.33
N TRP A 976 23.53 3.89 -28.21
CA TRP A 976 23.85 2.49 -28.48
C TRP A 976 22.95 1.95 -29.60
N PHE A 977 23.41 0.92 -30.30
CA PHE A 977 22.85 0.55 -31.60
C PHE A 977 22.50 -0.93 -31.70
N VAL A 978 21.40 -1.20 -32.40
CA VAL A 978 20.98 -2.54 -32.84
C VAL A 978 20.66 -2.47 -34.32
N LYS A 979 21.28 -3.34 -35.13
CA LYS A 979 21.13 -3.36 -36.59
C LYS A 979 21.33 -1.98 -37.27
N GLY A 980 22.24 -1.16 -36.73
CA GLY A 980 22.55 0.17 -37.25
C GLY A 980 21.51 1.26 -36.92
N GLN A 981 20.48 0.95 -36.13
CA GLN A 981 19.52 1.92 -35.59
C GLN A 981 19.84 2.25 -34.13
N VAL A 982 19.58 3.48 -33.72
CA VAL A 982 19.73 3.89 -32.31
C VAL A 982 18.68 3.17 -31.49
N ALA A 983 19.12 2.23 -30.67
CA ALA A 983 18.27 1.46 -29.76
C ALA A 983 18.03 2.20 -28.43
N GLY A 984 18.85 3.21 -28.14
CA GLY A 984 18.69 4.11 -27.00
C GLY A 984 19.99 4.82 -26.67
N TYR A 985 20.11 5.29 -25.44
CA TYR A 985 21.31 5.98 -24.95
C TYR A 985 21.82 5.32 -23.68
N THR A 986 23.12 5.38 -23.46
CA THR A 986 23.76 4.73 -22.31
C THR A 986 24.85 5.59 -21.71
N ARG A 987 25.10 5.37 -20.42
CA ARG A 987 26.20 5.94 -19.63
C ARG A 987 26.70 4.88 -18.66
N THR A 988 28.01 4.84 -18.42
CA THR A 988 28.63 3.93 -17.46
C THR A 988 29.35 4.69 -16.36
N TYR A 989 29.39 4.12 -15.17
CA TYR A 989 29.91 4.75 -13.95
C TYR A 989 31.07 3.94 -13.33
N SER A 990 31.87 4.59 -12.48
CA SER A 990 33.08 4.02 -11.87
C SER A 990 32.81 2.84 -10.94
N ASN A 991 31.59 2.73 -10.41
CA ASN A 991 31.10 1.63 -9.60
C ASN A 991 30.58 0.43 -10.43
N ARG A 992 30.92 0.35 -11.73
CA ARG A 992 30.47 -0.71 -12.66
C ARG A 992 28.96 -0.73 -12.94
N MET A 993 28.26 0.36 -12.63
CA MET A 993 26.87 0.56 -13.05
C MET A 993 26.80 0.97 -14.53
N THR A 994 25.89 0.36 -15.26
CA THR A 994 25.47 0.77 -16.61
C THR A 994 24.04 1.25 -16.54
N TYR A 995 23.80 2.49 -16.96
CA TYR A 995 22.44 2.99 -17.20
C TYR A 995 22.17 3.05 -18.69
N ALA A 996 20.99 2.59 -19.13
CA ALA A 996 20.56 2.65 -20.52
C ALA A 996 19.09 3.02 -20.67
N THR A 997 18.75 3.87 -21.63
CA THR A 997 17.37 3.99 -22.12
C THR A 997 17.14 3.02 -23.27
N VAL A 998 15.89 2.59 -23.45
CA VAL A 998 15.43 1.81 -24.59
C VAL A 998 14.41 2.64 -25.37
N LYS A 999 14.79 3.01 -26.60
CA LYS A 999 14.09 3.98 -27.44
C LYS A 999 12.78 3.42 -27.96
N GLY A 1000 11.67 4.10 -27.66
CA GLY A 1000 10.33 3.67 -28.04
C GLY A 1000 9.81 2.49 -27.24
N ALA A 1001 10.36 2.22 -26.05
CA ALA A 1001 9.87 1.19 -25.14
C ALA A 1001 9.05 1.80 -23.99
N GLY A 1002 8.07 1.03 -23.50
CA GLY A 1002 7.25 1.38 -22.34
C GLY A 1002 7.78 0.81 -21.03
N HIS A 1003 6.89 0.63 -20.06
CA HIS A 1003 7.20 0.20 -18.69
C HIS A 1003 7.91 -1.16 -18.63
N THR A 1004 7.33 -2.17 -19.28
CA THR A 1004 7.92 -3.51 -19.46
C THR A 1004 8.78 -3.52 -20.72
N ALA A 1005 9.93 -2.84 -20.71
CA ALA A 1005 10.68 -2.57 -21.94
C ALA A 1005 10.92 -3.78 -22.88
N PRO A 1006 11.23 -5.00 -22.37
CA PRO A 1006 11.39 -6.19 -23.23
C PRO A 1006 10.12 -6.60 -23.99
N GLU A 1007 8.93 -6.28 -23.48
CA GLU A 1007 7.65 -6.54 -24.16
C GLU A 1007 7.45 -5.64 -25.39
N TYR A 1008 7.95 -4.40 -25.33
CA TYR A 1008 7.81 -3.41 -26.40
C TYR A 1008 8.96 -3.45 -27.41
N LYS A 1009 10.19 -3.72 -26.93
CA LYS A 1009 11.43 -3.72 -27.71
C LYS A 1009 12.27 -4.98 -27.42
N PRO A 1010 11.75 -6.18 -27.77
CA PRO A 1010 12.36 -7.45 -27.37
C PRO A 1010 13.75 -7.65 -27.96
N GLU A 1011 13.98 -7.27 -29.22
CA GLU A 1011 15.28 -7.41 -29.86
C GLU A 1011 16.34 -6.51 -29.22
N GLU A 1012 15.99 -5.25 -28.98
CA GLU A 1012 16.86 -4.26 -28.35
C GLU A 1012 17.20 -4.66 -26.92
N CYS A 1013 16.20 -5.04 -26.12
CA CYS A 1013 16.40 -5.50 -24.75
C CYS A 1013 17.21 -6.79 -24.67
N SER A 1014 16.98 -7.75 -25.57
CA SER A 1014 17.76 -9.00 -25.65
C SER A 1014 19.23 -8.73 -26.01
N THR A 1015 19.48 -7.80 -26.93
CA THR A 1015 20.84 -7.39 -27.30
C THR A 1015 21.54 -6.67 -26.14
N MET A 1016 20.84 -5.74 -25.48
CA MET A 1016 21.33 -5.03 -24.30
C MET A 1016 21.71 -6.01 -23.18
N TYR A 1017 20.79 -6.92 -22.86
CA TYR A 1017 20.97 -7.95 -21.85
C TYR A 1017 22.18 -8.83 -22.15
N THR A 1018 22.24 -9.39 -23.37
CA THR A 1018 23.32 -10.29 -23.79
C THR A 1018 24.69 -9.60 -23.72
N LYS A 1019 24.79 -8.39 -24.27
CA LYS A 1019 26.04 -7.62 -24.24
C LYS A 1019 26.47 -7.33 -22.82
N TRP A 1020 25.58 -6.82 -21.98
CA TRP A 1020 25.91 -6.53 -20.58
C TRP A 1020 26.32 -7.80 -19.83
N LEU A 1021 25.59 -8.91 -19.99
CA LEU A 1021 25.87 -10.16 -19.30
C LEU A 1021 27.28 -10.70 -19.61
N TYR A 1022 27.73 -10.56 -20.85
CA TYR A 1022 29.07 -10.99 -21.31
C TYR A 1022 30.12 -9.88 -21.33
N GLU A 1023 29.90 -8.77 -20.63
CA GLU A 1023 30.86 -7.65 -20.53
C GLU A 1023 31.20 -6.96 -21.85
N GLU A 1024 30.32 -7.06 -22.84
CA GLU A 1024 30.44 -6.35 -24.10
C GLU A 1024 29.84 -4.93 -23.98
N PRO A 1025 30.48 -3.92 -24.60
CA PRO A 1025 29.92 -2.57 -24.64
C PRO A 1025 28.59 -2.50 -25.41
N LEU A 1026 27.63 -1.76 -24.86
CA LEU A 1026 26.38 -1.39 -25.54
C LEU A 1026 26.63 -0.56 -26.79
#